data_AF-A0A8C3K7M7-F1
#
_entry.id   AF-A0A8C3K7M7-F1
#
_cell.length_a   1.000
_cell.length_b   1.000
_cell.length_c   1.000
_cell.angle_alpha   90.00
_cell.angle_beta   90.00
_cell.angle_gamma   90.00
#
_symmetry.space_group_name_H-M   'P 1'
#
loop_
_entity.id
_entity.type
_entity.pdbx_description
1 polymer ?
#
loop_
_entity_poly.entity_id
_entity_poly.type
_entity_poly.pdbx_seq_one_letter_code
_entity_poly.pdbx_strand_id
1 'polypeptide(L)'
;MDIKIGLLVKNRITLQEVVSHCKKLTKKNKEQLSEMMSIDKQKGLKSLSKEKRQKLEAYQHLFYLLQTQPVYLARLIFQMPQNKSTKFMESVIFTLYNYASNPREAYLLLQLFKAALQEEVRSKVDHVHDILTGNATVIRLVVSFYRNARGQNALRQILAGPVQEVLQDKALSIRTNPVDIYKAWINQSESQSGQKSKLPYEVSPEQALSHPEVQRRLDISIRNLLTMTDKFVSAITSSVDKIPYGMRYVAKILRTSLAEKFPRAPMEEIDKIVGNLLYYRFMNPAVVAPDGFDIVDISAGVTLHPDHRRNLGSIAKVLQHAAARKAFEGENAHLCGVNQYLEDTHNKFRRFISAACCVPEPEERFNMDEYSEMVAVAKPVIYITVGELIDTHKLLLEHQDSIAPEHGDPLHELLDDLDELPTNVASLGDSSAEQVLSQLSKMEISLTLTSKLVPAASSEESDARSLITKQMLVDIIQSQPGDSLPEILWTRASEHEEASHDHLMHRRALRDAQTPAKLKRNRSLAANSQLSMEEKKRKIIRNLRRLESLGLVDSAHQYQELINELAKDIRNQRRYRQHRKGELLKLRQTLEGLDAKTLFYEEQIDYYNQYIKTCLDNLAANKVSGKNKKLQALHYTAARLHEKGVLLEIEDLPLSQFRNVIFDIIPCEESGRFQVKAKFMGIDMERFQLHYQDLLQLQYEGVAVMKMFDKAKVNVNLLIFLLNKKFFKK
;
A
#
# COMPACT_ATOMS: atom_id res chain seq x y z
N MET A 1 10.51 -15.44 -15.83
CA MET A 1 10.99 -15.24 -17.22
C MET A 1 11.32 -13.78 -17.50
N ASP A 2 10.86 -12.84 -16.66
CA ASP A 2 10.97 -11.39 -16.87
C ASP A 2 12.39 -10.82 -16.68
N ILE A 3 13.27 -11.51 -15.95
CA ILE A 3 14.68 -11.14 -15.81
C ILE A 3 15.46 -11.41 -17.11
N LYS A 4 15.16 -12.50 -17.83
CA LYS A 4 15.81 -12.83 -19.11
C LYS A 4 15.33 -11.92 -20.24
N ILE A 5 14.04 -11.56 -20.24
CA ILE A 5 13.47 -10.60 -21.19
C ILE A 5 14.01 -9.18 -20.92
N GLY A 6 14.12 -8.77 -19.65
CA GLY A 6 14.74 -7.49 -19.27
C GLY A 6 16.24 -7.40 -19.56
N LEU A 7 16.97 -8.52 -19.52
CA LEU A 7 18.39 -8.60 -19.91
C LEU A 7 18.58 -8.53 -21.44
N LEU A 8 17.68 -9.14 -22.22
CA LEU A 8 17.70 -9.10 -23.68
C LEU A 8 17.38 -7.70 -24.23
N VAL A 9 16.45 -6.98 -23.61
CA VAL A 9 16.09 -5.61 -23.99
C VAL A 9 17.20 -4.61 -23.64
N LYS A 10 17.94 -4.82 -22.54
CA LYS A 10 19.03 -3.90 -22.15
C LYS A 10 20.34 -4.12 -22.90
N ASN A 11 20.68 -5.37 -23.24
CA ASN A 11 21.91 -5.69 -23.98
C ASN A 11 21.88 -5.28 -25.46
N ARG A 12 20.70 -4.98 -26.02
CA ARG A 12 20.56 -4.51 -27.41
C ARG A 12 20.96 -3.04 -27.60
N ILE A 13 21.05 -2.25 -26.52
CA ILE A 13 21.36 -0.80 -26.58
C ILE A 13 22.87 -0.53 -26.45
N THR A 14 23.64 -1.40 -25.78
CA THR A 14 25.08 -1.16 -25.52
C THR A 14 26.04 -1.71 -26.58
N LEU A 15 25.58 -2.51 -27.55
CA LEU A 15 26.43 -3.03 -28.63
C LEU A 15 26.70 -2.01 -29.76
N GLN A 16 25.81 -1.02 -29.93
CA GLN A 16 25.97 0.03 -30.96
C GLN A 16 27.05 1.06 -30.59
N GLU A 17 27.22 1.37 -29.30
CA GLU A 17 28.22 2.33 -28.85
C GLU A 17 29.64 1.73 -28.85
N VAL A 18 29.80 0.45 -28.49
CA VAL A 18 31.11 -0.24 -28.51
C VAL A 18 31.62 -0.46 -29.94
N VAL A 19 30.75 -0.73 -30.90
CA VAL A 19 31.15 -0.92 -32.32
C VAL A 19 31.52 0.41 -32.99
N SER A 20 30.94 1.53 -32.54
CA SER A 20 31.25 2.86 -33.07
C SER A 20 32.63 3.37 -32.64
N HIS A 21 33.07 3.04 -31.43
CA HIS A 21 34.34 3.51 -30.86
C HIS A 21 35.56 2.60 -31.18
N CYS A 22 35.34 1.35 -31.57
CA CYS A 22 36.41 0.43 -31.98
C CYS A 22 37.02 0.72 -33.37
N LYS A 23 36.37 1.53 -34.22
CA LYS A 23 36.89 1.84 -35.58
C LYS A 23 37.95 2.96 -35.62
N LYS A 24 38.33 3.57 -34.48
CA LYS A 24 39.30 4.69 -34.43
C LYS A 24 40.31 4.61 -33.27
N LEU A 25 41.13 3.56 -33.16
CA LEU A 25 42.28 3.60 -32.26
C LEU A 25 43.49 2.86 -32.87
N THR A 26 44.55 3.62 -33.17
CA THR A 26 45.88 3.11 -33.52
C THR A 26 46.57 2.52 -32.29
N LYS A 27 47.43 1.53 -32.54
CA LYS A 27 48.06 0.60 -31.59
C LYS A 27 48.77 1.23 -30.37
N LYS A 28 49.11 2.53 -30.40
CA LYS A 28 49.85 3.22 -29.33
C LYS A 28 48.98 3.74 -28.16
N ASN A 29 47.67 3.89 -28.34
CA ASN A 29 46.79 4.32 -27.24
C ASN A 29 46.25 3.16 -26.39
N LYS A 30 46.52 1.90 -26.76
CA LYS A 30 46.00 0.71 -26.07
C LYS A 30 46.59 0.50 -24.68
N GLU A 31 47.83 0.96 -24.46
CA GLU A 31 48.49 0.87 -23.16
C GLU A 31 48.05 2.01 -22.23
N GLN A 32 47.93 3.26 -22.73
CA GLN A 32 47.43 4.39 -21.94
C GLN A 32 45.93 4.30 -21.58
N LEU A 33 45.11 3.65 -22.41
CA LEU A 33 43.69 3.40 -22.09
C LEU A 33 43.49 2.24 -21.09
N SER A 34 44.46 1.34 -20.93
CA SER A 34 44.33 0.25 -19.96
C SER A 34 44.41 0.75 -18.51
N GLU A 35 45.17 1.82 -18.27
CA GLU A 35 45.24 2.51 -16.98
C GLU A 35 43.96 3.34 -16.72
N MET A 36 43.42 4.00 -17.76
CA MET A 36 42.24 4.86 -17.61
C MET A 36 40.89 4.11 -17.62
N MET A 37 40.84 2.86 -18.12
CA MET A 37 39.66 1.98 -18.05
C MET A 37 39.41 1.36 -16.67
N SER A 38 40.20 1.71 -15.65
CA SER A 38 39.90 1.35 -14.26
C SER A 38 38.91 2.32 -13.58
N ILE A 39 38.67 3.51 -14.15
CA ILE A 39 37.94 4.60 -13.46
C ILE A 39 36.47 4.76 -13.94
N ASP A 40 36.11 4.37 -15.16
CA ASP A 40 34.80 4.72 -15.75
C ASP A 40 33.71 3.61 -15.74
N LYS A 41 33.85 2.60 -14.86
CA LYS A 41 32.83 1.55 -14.63
C LYS A 41 31.63 2.01 -13.78
N GLN A 42 31.54 3.28 -13.42
CA GLN A 42 30.52 3.80 -12.52
C GLN A 42 29.70 4.91 -13.17
N LYS A 43 28.57 4.55 -13.81
CA LYS A 43 27.31 5.35 -13.83
C LYS A 43 26.23 4.63 -14.64
N GLY A 44 25.27 4.01 -13.94
CA GLY A 44 24.05 3.44 -14.52
C GLY A 44 23.49 2.24 -13.75
N LEU A 45 22.35 2.44 -13.08
CA LEU A 45 21.66 1.57 -12.09
C LEU A 45 21.26 0.12 -12.53
N LYS A 46 21.85 -0.46 -13.58
CA LYS A 46 21.80 -1.93 -13.79
C LYS A 46 23.18 -2.59 -13.96
N SER A 47 24.25 -1.97 -13.45
CA SER A 47 25.40 -2.75 -12.94
C SER A 47 25.11 -3.10 -11.47
N LEU A 48 24.28 -4.12 -11.24
CA LEU A 48 24.18 -4.72 -9.92
C LEU A 48 25.47 -5.50 -9.69
N SER A 49 26.50 -4.84 -9.15
CA SER A 49 27.56 -5.54 -8.43
C SER A 49 26.89 -6.42 -7.37
N LYS A 50 27.51 -7.55 -7.03
CA LYS A 50 27.06 -8.43 -5.93
C LYS A 50 26.72 -7.60 -4.68
N GLU A 51 27.52 -6.58 -4.41
CA GLU A 51 27.37 -5.62 -3.32
C GLU A 51 26.06 -4.81 -3.38
N LYS A 52 25.64 -4.25 -4.53
CA LYS A 52 24.38 -3.49 -4.61
C LYS A 52 23.15 -4.37 -4.44
N ARG A 53 23.23 -5.63 -4.87
CA ARG A 53 22.17 -6.61 -4.64
C ARG A 53 22.11 -7.02 -3.18
N GLN A 54 23.27 -7.25 -2.55
CA GLN A 54 23.37 -7.50 -1.11
C GLN A 54 22.83 -6.31 -0.29
N LYS A 55 23.14 -5.06 -0.67
CA LYS A 55 22.54 -3.87 -0.03
C LYS A 55 21.02 -3.83 -0.18
N LEU A 56 20.49 -4.15 -1.36
CA LEU A 56 19.03 -4.19 -1.57
C LEU A 56 18.36 -5.30 -0.74
N GLU A 57 18.99 -6.46 -0.63
CA GLU A 57 18.56 -7.56 0.23
C GLU A 57 18.63 -7.14 1.73
N ALA A 58 19.68 -6.44 2.15
CA ALA A 58 19.79 -5.87 3.49
C ALA A 58 18.67 -4.86 3.80
N TYR A 59 18.31 -3.98 2.86
CA TYR A 59 17.14 -3.11 3.03
C TYR A 59 15.82 -3.89 3.11
N GLN A 60 15.66 -4.98 2.34
CA GLN A 60 14.49 -5.84 2.47
C GLN A 60 14.36 -6.44 3.87
N HIS A 61 15.50 -6.79 4.48
CA HIS A 61 15.57 -7.30 5.84
C HIS A 61 15.26 -6.23 6.89
N LEU A 62 15.84 -5.03 6.74
CA LEU A 62 15.60 -3.89 7.61
C LEU A 62 14.12 -3.49 7.63
N PHE A 63 13.51 -3.28 6.46
CA PHE A 63 12.11 -2.88 6.40
C PHE A 63 11.14 -3.98 6.84
N TYR A 64 11.53 -5.26 6.72
CA TYR A 64 10.76 -6.35 7.31
C TYR A 64 10.79 -6.31 8.84
N LEU A 65 11.96 -6.06 9.44
CA LEU A 65 12.09 -5.88 10.89
C LEU A 65 11.25 -4.70 11.38
N LEU A 66 11.32 -3.55 10.68
CA LEU A 66 10.54 -2.35 11.03
C LEU A 66 9.02 -2.55 10.91
N GLN A 67 8.56 -3.41 9.99
CA GLN A 67 7.14 -3.76 9.87
C GLN A 67 6.65 -4.70 10.98
N THR A 68 7.49 -5.65 11.38
CA THR A 68 7.10 -6.73 12.32
C THR A 68 7.28 -6.30 13.77
N GLN A 69 8.28 -5.47 14.06
CA GLN A 69 8.56 -4.95 15.40
C GLN A 69 8.18 -3.46 15.49
N PRO A 70 6.95 -3.15 15.96
CA PRO A 70 6.44 -1.78 15.98
C PRO A 70 7.19 -0.85 16.93
N VAL A 71 7.95 -1.39 17.88
CA VAL A 71 8.67 -0.62 18.90
C VAL A 71 9.70 0.33 18.28
N TYR A 72 10.41 -0.11 17.22
CA TYR A 72 11.42 0.74 16.58
C TYR A 72 10.81 1.98 15.95
N LEU A 73 9.77 1.79 15.12
CA LEU A 73 9.07 2.90 14.48
C LEU A 73 8.34 3.76 15.51
N ALA A 74 7.78 3.17 16.57
CA ALA A 74 7.16 3.92 17.66
C ALA A 74 8.16 4.88 18.31
N ARG A 75 9.35 4.40 18.71
CA ARG A 75 10.42 5.24 19.28
C ARG A 75 10.93 6.28 18.29
N LEU A 76 11.11 5.89 17.02
CA LEU A 76 11.54 6.79 15.95
C LEU A 76 10.59 7.98 15.77
N ILE A 77 9.27 7.76 15.83
CA ILE A 77 8.26 8.84 15.73
C ILE A 77 8.47 9.90 16.83
N PHE A 78 8.93 9.52 18.03
CA PHE A 78 9.13 10.45 19.14
C PHE A 78 10.39 11.28 19.05
N GLN A 79 11.44 10.77 18.40
CA GLN A 79 12.71 11.48 18.24
C GLN A 79 12.66 12.59 17.18
N MET A 80 11.58 12.64 16.39
CA MET A 80 11.45 13.61 15.30
C MET A 80 11.12 15.04 15.77
N PRO A 81 11.70 16.07 15.10
CA PRO A 81 11.35 17.46 15.35
C PRO A 81 9.90 17.77 14.91
N GLN A 82 9.14 18.38 15.82
CA GLN A 82 7.67 18.53 15.77
C GLN A 82 7.11 19.36 14.59
N ASN A 83 7.94 20.18 13.91
CA ASN A 83 7.45 21.24 13.01
C ASN A 83 7.73 21.04 11.50
N LYS A 84 8.55 20.06 11.08
CA LYS A 84 8.87 19.85 9.65
C LYS A 84 8.82 18.38 9.18
N SER A 85 8.90 17.40 10.08
CA SER A 85 9.12 15.97 9.74
C SER A 85 7.84 15.10 9.65
N THR A 86 6.69 15.56 10.17
CA THR A 86 5.52 14.66 10.29
C THR A 86 4.92 14.21 8.96
N LYS A 87 4.96 15.05 7.91
CA LYS A 87 4.50 14.65 6.57
C LYS A 87 5.41 13.59 5.94
N PHE A 88 6.71 13.69 6.19
CA PHE A 88 7.67 12.70 5.73
C PHE A 88 7.43 11.36 6.45
N MET A 89 7.30 11.38 7.77
CA MET A 89 6.98 10.17 8.55
C MET A 89 5.62 9.58 8.18
N GLU A 90 4.61 10.41 7.93
CA GLU A 90 3.32 9.97 7.37
C GLU A 90 3.53 9.22 6.05
N SER A 91 4.30 9.79 5.11
CA SER A 91 4.63 9.15 3.83
C SER A 91 5.34 7.82 4.06
N VAL A 92 6.44 7.81 4.81
CA VAL A 92 7.23 6.61 5.06
C VAL A 92 6.40 5.52 5.76
N ILE A 93 5.72 5.82 6.86
CA ILE A 93 4.93 4.83 7.59
C ILE A 93 3.83 4.29 6.68
N PHE A 94 3.06 5.15 6.00
CA PHE A 94 1.98 4.66 5.16
C PHE A 94 2.49 3.88 3.95
N THR A 95 3.61 4.27 3.36
CA THR A 95 4.28 3.53 2.28
C THR A 95 4.81 2.18 2.77
N LEU A 96 5.43 2.13 3.94
CA LEU A 96 5.92 0.90 4.55
C LEU A 96 4.79 -0.10 4.81
N TYR A 97 3.66 0.36 5.34
CA TYR A 97 2.48 -0.49 5.54
C TYR A 97 1.55 -0.51 4.33
N ASN A 98 2.01 -0.08 3.15
CA ASN A 98 1.28 -0.08 1.89
C ASN A 98 -0.19 0.39 2.05
N TYR A 99 -0.37 1.47 2.80
CA TYR A 99 -1.65 2.11 3.13
C TYR A 99 -2.70 1.16 3.74
N ALA A 100 -2.27 0.13 4.45
CA ALA A 100 -3.11 -0.93 5.00
C ALA A 100 -4.01 -1.62 3.95
N SER A 101 -3.52 -1.76 2.72
CA SER A 101 -4.25 -2.39 1.62
C SER A 101 -4.60 -3.84 1.92
N ASN A 102 -3.68 -4.56 2.57
CA ASN A 102 -3.84 -5.95 2.96
C ASN A 102 -4.19 -6.09 4.45
N PRO A 103 -4.93 -7.15 4.86
CA PRO A 103 -5.28 -7.38 6.26
C PRO A 103 -4.05 -7.53 7.17
N ARG A 104 -2.97 -8.14 6.67
CA ARG A 104 -1.68 -8.23 7.38
C ARG A 104 -1.12 -6.84 7.68
N GLU A 105 -1.02 -6.00 6.65
CA GLU A 105 -0.48 -4.65 6.77
C GLU A 105 -1.35 -3.78 7.68
N ALA A 106 -2.68 -3.90 7.57
CA ALA A 106 -3.64 -3.23 8.43
C ALA A 106 -3.48 -3.64 9.90
N TYR A 107 -3.27 -4.94 10.17
CA TYR A 107 -2.99 -5.45 11.50
C TYR A 107 -1.69 -4.88 12.06
N LEU A 108 -0.58 -4.97 11.31
CA LEU A 108 0.73 -4.50 11.77
C LEU A 108 0.75 -2.97 11.97
N LEU A 109 0.12 -2.20 11.07
CA LEU A 109 -0.01 -0.74 11.23
C LEU A 109 -0.82 -0.39 12.49
N LEU A 110 -1.85 -1.16 12.80
CA LEU A 110 -2.64 -0.94 14.01
C LEU A 110 -1.85 -1.28 15.28
N GLN A 111 -0.99 -2.31 15.24
CA GLN A 111 -0.05 -2.61 16.32
C GLN A 111 0.99 -1.50 16.50
N LEU A 112 1.46 -0.90 15.40
CA LEU A 112 2.30 0.31 15.47
C LEU A 112 1.58 1.47 16.14
N PHE A 113 0.34 1.77 15.75
CA PHE A 113 -0.44 2.82 16.40
C PHE A 113 -0.70 2.53 17.88
N LYS A 114 -0.95 1.28 18.26
CA LYS A 114 -1.07 0.86 19.66
C LYS A 114 0.21 1.16 20.44
N ALA A 115 1.35 0.63 19.97
CA ALA A 115 2.64 0.78 20.64
C ALA A 115 3.05 2.25 20.72
N ALA A 116 2.94 2.99 19.63
CA ALA A 116 3.26 4.42 19.58
C ALA A 116 2.37 5.24 20.51
N LEU A 117 1.06 4.96 20.58
CA LEU A 117 0.15 5.70 21.46
C LEU A 117 0.40 5.41 22.93
N GLN A 118 0.67 4.15 23.28
CA GLN A 118 1.03 3.77 24.65
C GLN A 118 2.32 4.46 25.09
N GLU A 119 3.31 4.54 24.20
CA GLU A 119 4.55 5.28 24.44
C GLU A 119 4.30 6.81 24.54
N GLU A 120 3.41 7.38 23.72
CA GLU A 120 3.02 8.80 23.82
C GLU A 120 2.43 9.12 25.19
N VAL A 121 1.46 8.31 25.62
CA VAL A 121 0.77 8.47 26.90
C VAL A 121 1.76 8.27 28.05
N ARG A 122 2.63 7.26 27.98
CA ARG A 122 3.61 6.97 29.03
C ARG A 122 4.63 8.09 29.19
N SER A 123 5.18 8.60 28.09
CA SER A 123 6.42 9.41 28.12
C SER A 123 6.20 10.91 27.94
N LYS A 124 5.08 11.37 27.34
CA LYS A 124 4.83 12.81 27.06
C LYS A 124 3.64 13.43 27.77
N VAL A 125 2.76 12.65 28.37
CA VAL A 125 1.50 13.14 28.96
C VAL A 125 1.62 13.19 30.48
N ASP A 126 1.96 14.33 31.06
CA ASP A 126 2.11 14.48 32.51
C ASP A 126 0.76 14.74 33.20
N HIS A 127 -0.11 15.47 32.51
CA HIS A 127 -1.48 15.73 32.91
C HIS A 127 -2.47 15.22 31.86
N VAL A 128 -3.63 14.79 32.34
CA VAL A 128 -4.76 14.28 31.53
C VAL A 128 -5.09 15.25 30.38
N HIS A 129 -5.04 16.57 30.63
CA HIS A 129 -5.35 17.59 29.63
C HIS A 129 -4.26 17.90 28.60
N ASP A 130 -3.03 17.40 28.76
CA ASP A 130 -1.92 17.72 27.84
C ASP A 130 -2.15 17.18 26.42
N ILE A 131 -2.95 16.12 26.29
CA ILE A 131 -3.37 15.58 24.98
C ILE A 131 -4.29 16.55 24.21
N LEU A 132 -5.03 17.39 24.94
CA LEU A 132 -5.96 18.35 24.36
C LEU A 132 -5.21 19.57 23.80
N THR A 133 -4.24 20.07 24.56
CA THR A 133 -3.47 21.30 24.25
C THR A 133 -2.21 21.01 23.43
N GLY A 134 -1.66 19.81 23.53
CA GLY A 134 -0.40 19.41 22.90
C GLY A 134 -0.51 18.99 21.44
N ASN A 135 0.65 19.03 20.77
CA ASN A 135 0.89 18.42 19.46
C ASN A 135 1.08 16.90 19.61
N ALA A 136 0.00 16.18 19.93
CA ALA A 136 0.01 14.72 19.95
C ALA A 136 0.29 14.18 18.54
N THR A 137 1.51 13.67 18.34
CA THR A 137 2.06 13.29 17.03
C THR A 137 1.37 12.02 16.54
N VAL A 138 1.18 11.05 17.43
CA VAL A 138 0.54 9.76 17.08
C VAL A 138 -0.94 9.97 16.78
N ILE A 139 -1.63 10.77 17.59
CA ILE A 139 -3.05 11.12 17.33
C ILE A 139 -3.22 11.80 15.96
N ARG A 140 -2.34 12.74 15.62
CA ARG A 140 -2.36 13.39 14.29
C ARG A 140 -2.13 12.39 13.16
N LEU A 141 -1.15 11.49 13.31
CA LEU A 141 -0.82 10.45 12.34
C LEU A 141 -2.02 9.52 12.10
N VAL A 142 -2.67 9.04 13.17
CA VAL A 142 -3.87 8.19 13.09
C VAL A 142 -5.03 8.93 12.39
N VAL A 143 -5.27 10.18 12.76
CA VAL A 143 -6.35 10.98 12.16
C VAL A 143 -6.06 11.26 10.68
N SER A 144 -4.81 11.55 10.31
CA SER A 144 -4.40 11.73 8.90
C SER A 144 -4.66 10.46 8.09
N PHE A 145 -4.28 9.30 8.64
CA PHE A 145 -4.46 8.01 7.99
C PHE A 145 -5.93 7.69 7.68
N TYR A 146 -6.81 7.71 8.69
CA TYR A 146 -8.21 7.33 8.53
C TYR A 146 -9.06 8.39 7.80
N ARG A 147 -8.54 9.61 7.62
CA ARG A 147 -9.16 10.62 6.74
C ARG A 147 -8.81 10.40 5.28
N ASN A 148 -7.57 10.05 5.00
CA ASN A 148 -7.05 9.89 3.64
C ASN A 148 -7.10 8.44 3.13
N ALA A 149 -7.72 7.53 3.90
CA ALA A 149 -7.87 6.13 3.54
C ALA A 149 -8.63 6.00 2.21
N ARG A 150 -7.92 5.59 1.16
CA ARG A 150 -8.43 5.51 -0.22
C ARG A 150 -9.71 4.67 -0.28
N GLY A 151 -10.82 5.29 -0.70
CA GLY A 151 -12.06 4.59 -1.05
C GLY A 151 -13.09 4.37 0.07
N GLN A 152 -12.81 4.75 1.32
CA GLN A 152 -13.79 4.69 2.41
C GLN A 152 -13.89 6.04 3.15
N ASN A 153 -14.65 6.98 2.57
CA ASN A 153 -14.97 8.21 3.30
C ASN A 153 -16.09 7.94 4.33
N ALA A 154 -15.72 7.34 5.46
CA ALA A 154 -16.62 7.09 6.58
C ALA A 154 -17.30 8.39 7.05
N LEU A 155 -16.57 9.51 7.01
CA LEU A 155 -17.10 10.84 7.36
C LEU A 155 -18.23 11.25 6.40
N ARG A 156 -18.11 10.97 5.09
CA ARG A 156 -19.19 11.17 4.13
C ARG A 156 -20.43 10.34 4.50
N GLN A 157 -20.28 9.07 4.88
CA GLN A 157 -21.44 8.24 5.25
C GLN A 157 -22.14 8.66 6.55
N ILE A 158 -21.45 9.40 7.42
CA ILE A 158 -21.97 9.89 8.71
C ILE A 158 -22.57 11.29 8.55
N LEU A 159 -21.86 12.19 7.85
CA LEU A 159 -22.14 13.63 7.85
C LEU A 159 -22.82 14.12 6.56
N ALA A 160 -22.78 13.37 5.45
CA ALA A 160 -23.31 13.87 4.18
C ALA A 160 -24.80 14.24 4.25
N GLY A 161 -25.64 13.44 4.91
CA GLY A 161 -27.08 13.73 5.05
C GLY A 161 -27.33 15.07 5.76
N PRO A 162 -26.90 15.24 7.03
CA PRO A 162 -27.08 16.49 7.76
C PRO A 162 -26.44 17.71 7.07
N VAL A 163 -25.28 17.54 6.43
CA VAL A 163 -24.63 18.63 5.69
C VAL A 163 -25.44 19.02 4.45
N GLN A 164 -25.93 18.06 3.67
CA GLN A 164 -26.75 18.33 2.50
C GLN A 164 -28.04 19.08 2.86
N GLU A 165 -28.67 18.76 3.98
CA GLU A 165 -29.86 19.49 4.44
C GLU A 165 -29.56 20.97 4.74
N VAL A 166 -28.42 21.27 5.38
CA VAL A 166 -27.98 22.66 5.63
C VAL A 166 -27.69 23.42 4.32
N LEU A 167 -27.21 22.71 3.29
CA LEU A 167 -26.88 23.29 1.99
C LEU A 167 -28.10 23.49 1.09
N GLN A 168 -29.11 22.63 1.20
CA GLN A 168 -30.34 22.73 0.42
C GLN A 168 -31.26 23.85 0.95
N ASP A 169 -31.22 24.13 2.25
CA ASP A 169 -32.03 25.21 2.84
C ASP A 169 -31.39 26.59 2.58
N LYS A 170 -31.88 27.25 1.53
CA LYS A 170 -31.45 28.62 1.15
C LYS A 170 -31.99 29.71 2.09
N ALA A 171 -33.03 29.42 2.88
CA ALA A 171 -33.63 30.38 3.81
C ALA A 171 -33.02 30.30 5.21
N LEU A 172 -32.26 29.24 5.50
CA LEU A 172 -31.61 29.03 6.78
C LEU A 172 -30.53 30.08 7.07
N SER A 173 -30.81 30.99 8.01
CA SER A 173 -29.82 31.91 8.56
C SER A 173 -29.62 31.64 10.04
N ILE A 174 -28.46 31.04 10.38
CA ILE A 174 -28.04 30.83 11.76
C ILE A 174 -27.05 31.95 12.10
N ARG A 175 -27.56 33.01 12.74
CA ARG A 175 -26.76 34.11 13.28
C ARG A 175 -26.92 34.10 14.80
N THR A 176 -25.82 33.95 15.52
CA THR A 176 -25.83 33.89 16.99
C THR A 176 -25.28 35.14 17.65
N ASN A 177 -24.78 36.11 16.88
CA ASN A 177 -24.26 37.37 17.38
C ASN A 177 -25.36 38.47 17.31
N PRO A 178 -25.77 39.07 18.44
CA PRO A 178 -26.82 40.09 18.47
C PRO A 178 -26.51 41.31 17.59
N VAL A 179 -25.24 41.72 17.52
CA VAL A 179 -24.83 42.89 16.71
C VAL A 179 -24.98 42.62 15.21
N ASP A 180 -24.65 41.39 14.77
CA ASP A 180 -24.80 41.01 13.37
C ASP A 180 -26.27 40.87 12.96
N ILE A 181 -27.14 40.44 13.89
CA ILE A 181 -28.59 40.38 13.69
C ILE A 181 -29.15 41.80 13.57
N TYR A 182 -28.73 42.70 14.46
CA TYR A 182 -29.14 44.10 14.44
C TYR A 182 -28.72 44.81 13.15
N LYS A 183 -27.46 44.67 12.73
CA LYS A 183 -26.97 45.22 11.45
C LYS A 183 -27.74 44.67 10.26
N ALA A 184 -28.03 43.37 10.26
CA ALA A 184 -28.83 42.75 9.20
C ALA A 184 -30.26 43.27 9.15
N TRP A 185 -30.87 43.48 10.31
CA TRP A 185 -32.20 44.06 10.42
C TRP A 185 -32.24 45.49 9.90
N ILE A 186 -31.26 46.33 10.26
CA ILE A 186 -31.13 47.69 9.72
C ILE A 186 -31.00 47.64 8.19
N ASN A 187 -30.03 46.88 7.67
CA ASN A 187 -29.80 46.81 6.23
C ASN A 187 -31.05 46.32 5.47
N GLN A 188 -31.79 45.37 6.04
CA GLN A 188 -33.05 44.91 5.47
C GLN A 188 -34.12 46.01 5.50
N SER A 189 -34.24 46.74 6.61
CA SER A 189 -35.21 47.84 6.73
C SER A 189 -34.91 49.01 5.79
N GLU A 190 -33.63 49.34 5.58
CA GLU A 190 -33.19 50.37 4.64
C GLU A 190 -33.40 49.93 3.18
N SER A 191 -33.11 48.67 2.86
CA SER A 191 -33.37 48.12 1.53
C SER A 191 -34.87 48.05 1.19
N GLN A 192 -35.73 47.81 2.18
CA GLN A 192 -37.19 47.74 1.98
C GLN A 192 -37.84 49.13 1.93
N SER A 193 -37.37 50.06 2.75
CA SER A 193 -37.91 51.42 2.81
C SER A 193 -37.28 52.38 1.80
N GLY A 194 -36.09 52.08 1.29
CA GLY A 194 -35.29 52.96 0.44
C GLY A 194 -34.73 54.19 1.18
N GLN A 195 -34.92 54.29 2.51
CA GLN A 195 -34.51 55.43 3.32
C GLN A 195 -33.53 54.99 4.41
N LYS A 196 -32.61 55.90 4.76
CA LYS A 196 -31.64 55.68 5.83
C LYS A 196 -32.34 55.50 7.17
N SER A 197 -31.97 54.48 7.92
CA SER A 197 -32.52 54.22 9.25
C SER A 197 -32.12 55.32 10.23
N LYS A 198 -33.00 55.62 11.19
CA LYS A 198 -32.71 56.56 12.30
C LYS A 198 -31.89 55.92 13.43
N LEU A 199 -31.66 54.61 13.38
CA LEU A 199 -30.95 53.85 14.38
C LEU A 199 -29.42 53.89 14.13
N PRO A 200 -28.59 53.87 15.19
CA PRO A 200 -27.12 53.88 15.04
C PRO A 200 -26.62 52.56 14.43
N TYR A 201 -25.59 52.61 13.57
CA TYR A 201 -25.01 51.42 12.92
C TYR A 201 -24.04 50.63 13.81
N GLU A 202 -23.42 51.30 14.77
CA GLU A 202 -22.54 50.69 15.76
C GLU A 202 -23.23 50.71 17.12
N VAL A 203 -23.43 49.51 17.67
CA VAL A 203 -24.10 49.30 18.96
C VAL A 203 -23.36 48.23 19.75
N SER A 204 -23.41 48.32 21.07
CA SER A 204 -22.94 47.23 21.93
C SER A 204 -23.90 46.01 21.86
N PRO A 205 -23.45 44.80 22.22
CA PRO A 205 -24.32 43.62 22.28
C PRO A 205 -25.55 43.82 23.18
N GLU A 206 -25.38 44.53 24.29
CA GLU A 206 -26.46 44.85 25.24
C GLU A 206 -27.49 45.81 24.62
N GLN A 207 -27.03 46.84 23.90
CA GLN A 207 -27.90 47.77 23.18
C GLN A 207 -28.65 47.07 22.04
N ALA A 208 -27.98 46.19 21.29
CA ALA A 208 -28.63 45.38 20.26
C ALA A 208 -29.74 44.49 20.84
N LEU A 209 -29.49 43.87 22.00
CA LEU A 209 -30.46 43.03 22.71
C LEU A 209 -31.60 43.82 23.35
N SER A 210 -31.50 45.15 23.51
CA SER A 210 -32.62 45.96 24.01
C SER A 210 -33.81 46.02 23.04
N HIS A 211 -33.59 45.73 21.76
CA HIS A 211 -34.61 45.76 20.73
C HIS A 211 -35.39 44.42 20.64
N PRO A 212 -36.75 44.44 20.72
CA PRO A 212 -37.55 43.23 20.73
C PRO A 212 -37.47 42.44 19.41
N GLU A 213 -37.29 43.12 18.28
CA GLU A 213 -37.14 42.46 16.98
C GLU A 213 -35.82 41.68 16.88
N VAL A 214 -34.74 42.18 17.49
CA VAL A 214 -33.45 41.48 17.55
C VAL A 214 -33.55 40.24 18.43
N GLN A 215 -34.20 40.34 19.60
CA GLN A 215 -34.47 39.20 20.48
C GLN A 215 -35.29 38.13 19.76
N ARG A 216 -36.39 38.51 19.11
CA ARG A 216 -37.25 37.58 18.35
C ARG A 216 -36.48 36.84 17.26
N ARG A 217 -35.67 37.56 16.47
CA ARG A 217 -34.84 36.96 15.41
C ARG A 217 -33.77 36.04 15.98
N LEU A 218 -33.15 36.43 17.10
CA LEU A 218 -32.18 35.60 17.81
C LEU A 218 -32.81 34.30 18.32
N ASP A 219 -34.00 34.34 18.92
CA ASP A 219 -34.71 33.15 19.41
C ASP A 219 -35.08 32.16 18.28
N ILE A 220 -35.45 32.69 17.11
CA ILE A 220 -35.71 31.86 15.92
C ILE A 220 -34.38 31.24 15.45
N SER A 221 -33.30 32.03 15.36
CA SER A 221 -31.98 31.52 14.96
C SER A 221 -31.43 30.47 15.93
N ILE A 222 -31.62 30.63 17.25
CA ILE A 222 -31.21 29.65 18.26
C ILE A 222 -32.02 28.35 18.09
N ARG A 223 -33.35 28.42 17.94
CA ARG A 223 -34.17 27.22 17.71
C ARG A 223 -33.78 26.48 16.43
N ASN A 224 -33.50 27.21 15.35
CA ASN A 224 -33.03 26.63 14.09
C ASN A 224 -31.65 25.97 14.28
N LEU A 225 -30.73 26.63 14.99
CA LEU A 225 -29.41 26.08 15.32
C LEU A 225 -29.52 24.78 16.11
N LEU A 226 -30.36 24.74 17.16
CA LEU A 226 -30.55 23.53 17.97
C LEU A 226 -31.18 22.40 17.16
N THR A 227 -32.19 22.70 16.35
CA THR A 227 -32.86 21.71 15.50
C THR A 227 -31.88 21.08 14.50
N MET A 228 -31.05 21.90 13.83
CA MET A 228 -30.04 21.37 12.91
C MET A 228 -28.94 20.63 13.68
N THR A 229 -28.50 21.15 14.82
CA THR A 229 -27.49 20.49 15.66
C THR A 229 -27.95 19.10 16.12
N ASP A 230 -29.21 18.93 16.53
CA ASP A 230 -29.74 17.64 16.98
C ASP A 230 -29.75 16.61 15.84
N LYS A 231 -30.00 17.03 14.59
CA LYS A 231 -29.84 16.14 13.42
C LYS A 231 -28.40 15.64 13.27
N PHE A 232 -27.40 16.52 13.44
CA PHE A 232 -25.99 16.11 13.44
C PHE A 232 -25.67 15.16 14.60
N VAL A 233 -26.13 15.46 15.81
CA VAL A 233 -25.95 14.59 16.98
C VAL A 233 -26.57 13.22 16.73
N SER A 234 -27.79 13.16 16.20
CA SER A 234 -28.51 11.93 15.92
C SER A 234 -27.82 11.09 14.83
N ALA A 235 -27.30 11.74 13.78
CA ALA A 235 -26.52 11.06 12.74
C ALA A 235 -25.18 10.52 13.25
N ILE A 236 -24.46 11.28 14.10
CA ILE A 236 -23.18 10.84 14.69
C ILE A 236 -23.41 9.69 15.67
N THR A 237 -24.37 9.84 16.60
CA THR A 237 -24.62 8.87 17.66
C THR A 237 -25.18 7.54 17.16
N SER A 238 -25.92 7.54 16.04
CA SER A 238 -26.44 6.33 15.40
C SER A 238 -25.45 5.62 14.47
N SER A 239 -24.33 6.28 14.12
CA SER A 239 -23.38 5.77 13.12
C SER A 239 -22.08 5.21 13.70
N VAL A 240 -22.09 4.71 14.95
CA VAL A 240 -20.90 4.13 15.62
C VAL A 240 -20.22 3.06 14.77
N ASP A 241 -21.01 2.22 14.07
CA ASP A 241 -20.48 1.11 13.27
C ASP A 241 -19.89 1.54 11.92
N LYS A 242 -20.18 2.76 11.47
CA LYS A 242 -19.59 3.33 10.26
C LYS A 242 -18.18 3.89 10.52
N ILE A 243 -17.81 4.12 11.77
CA ILE A 243 -16.46 4.59 12.12
C ILE A 243 -15.47 3.45 11.85
N PRO A 244 -14.36 3.71 11.13
CA PRO A 244 -13.38 2.67 10.83
C PRO A 244 -12.92 1.94 12.09
N TYR A 245 -12.83 0.61 12.00
CA TYR A 245 -12.44 -0.25 13.12
C TYR A 245 -11.17 0.22 13.81
N GLY A 246 -10.12 0.58 13.06
CA GLY A 246 -8.86 1.00 13.67
C GLY A 246 -8.93 2.34 14.39
N MET A 247 -9.81 3.28 13.98
CA MET A 247 -10.07 4.51 14.75
C MET A 247 -10.76 4.19 16.08
N ARG A 248 -11.75 3.29 16.08
CA ARG A 248 -12.43 2.81 17.29
C ARG A 248 -11.47 2.07 18.22
N TYR A 249 -10.57 1.26 17.66
CA TYR A 249 -9.55 0.54 18.42
C TYR A 249 -8.51 1.50 19.02
N VAL A 250 -8.02 2.49 18.28
CA VAL A 250 -7.14 3.53 18.84
C VAL A 250 -7.84 4.29 19.97
N ALA A 251 -9.13 4.61 19.83
CA ALA A 251 -9.91 5.21 20.91
C ALA A 251 -10.02 4.30 22.15
N LYS A 252 -10.17 2.98 21.96
CA LYS A 252 -10.11 1.98 23.05
C LYS A 252 -8.74 2.01 23.76
N ILE A 253 -7.64 1.94 22.99
CA ILE A 253 -6.28 1.96 23.54
C ILE A 253 -5.97 3.28 24.25
N LEU A 254 -6.42 4.42 23.71
CA LEU A 254 -6.28 5.72 24.36
C LEU A 254 -6.97 5.73 25.73
N ARG A 255 -8.21 5.23 25.78
CA ARG A 255 -9.01 5.16 27.01
C ARG A 255 -8.35 4.28 28.06
N THR A 256 -7.89 3.08 27.69
CA THR A 256 -7.25 2.14 28.63
C THR A 256 -5.90 2.66 29.10
N SER A 257 -5.06 3.16 28.20
CA SER A 257 -3.72 3.68 28.54
C SER A 257 -3.80 4.89 29.48
N LEU A 258 -4.80 5.76 29.29
CA LEU A 258 -5.04 6.89 30.19
C LEU A 258 -5.57 6.45 31.55
N ALA A 259 -6.48 5.47 31.59
CA ALA A 259 -6.99 4.93 32.84
C ALA A 259 -5.91 4.20 33.66
N GLU A 260 -4.98 3.52 32.98
CA GLU A 260 -3.83 2.87 33.60
C GLU A 260 -2.82 3.89 34.14
N LYS A 261 -2.51 4.95 33.37
CA LYS A 261 -1.56 5.98 33.80
C LYS A 261 -2.12 6.90 34.88
N PHE A 262 -3.42 7.20 34.83
CA PHE A 262 -4.09 8.09 35.79
C PHE A 262 -5.26 7.41 36.51
N PRO A 263 -5.02 6.45 37.42
CA PRO A 263 -6.10 5.73 38.11
C PRO A 263 -6.98 6.60 39.00
N ARG A 264 -6.48 7.78 39.39
CA ARG A 264 -7.22 8.77 40.21
C ARG A 264 -8.10 9.71 39.40
N ALA A 265 -7.93 9.77 38.08
CA ALA A 265 -8.74 10.64 37.24
C ALA A 265 -10.15 10.06 37.06
N PRO A 266 -11.21 10.89 37.10
CA PRO A 266 -12.55 10.42 36.85
C PRO A 266 -12.68 9.94 35.40
N MET A 267 -13.40 8.83 35.19
CA MET A 267 -13.60 8.26 33.85
C MET A 267 -14.26 9.26 32.88
N GLU A 268 -15.02 10.23 33.41
CA GLU A 268 -15.60 11.32 32.61
C GLU A 268 -14.54 12.22 31.96
N GLU A 269 -13.42 12.49 32.63
CA GLU A 269 -12.34 13.30 32.05
C GLU A 269 -11.58 12.53 30.97
N ILE A 270 -11.37 11.24 31.18
CA ILE A 270 -10.76 10.35 30.18
C ILE A 270 -11.66 10.25 28.95
N ASP A 271 -12.97 10.04 29.14
CA ASP A 271 -13.94 9.95 28.06
C ASP A 271 -14.01 11.27 27.26
N LYS A 272 -13.83 12.45 27.90
CA LYS A 272 -13.73 13.73 27.18
C LYS A 272 -12.52 13.78 26.23
N ILE A 273 -11.37 13.21 26.60
CA ILE A 273 -10.20 13.16 25.72
C ILE A 273 -10.44 12.23 24.53
N VAL A 274 -11.06 11.08 24.77
CA VAL A 274 -11.46 10.17 23.69
C VAL A 274 -12.50 10.83 22.78
N GLY A 275 -13.43 11.60 23.35
CA GLY A 275 -14.36 12.45 22.61
C GLY A 275 -13.66 13.51 21.77
N ASN A 276 -12.58 14.12 22.28
CA ASN A 276 -11.76 15.05 21.52
C ASN A 276 -11.09 14.38 20.31
N LEU A 277 -10.61 13.13 20.44
CA LEU A 277 -10.08 12.36 19.31
C LEU A 277 -11.18 12.09 18.26
N LEU A 278 -12.28 11.46 18.67
CA LEU A 278 -13.33 10.97 17.76
C LEU A 278 -14.15 12.09 17.13
N TYR A 279 -14.50 13.12 17.90
CA TYR A 279 -15.30 14.23 17.40
C TYR A 279 -14.43 15.41 16.95
N TYR A 280 -13.70 16.05 17.86
CA TYR A 280 -13.02 17.32 17.55
C TYR A 280 -11.87 17.16 16.56
N ARG A 281 -11.02 16.15 16.71
CA ARG A 281 -9.88 15.95 15.80
C ARG A 281 -10.27 15.22 14.53
N PHE A 282 -11.21 14.28 14.55
CA PHE A 282 -11.59 13.47 13.38
C PHE A 282 -12.79 14.05 12.60
N MET A 283 -13.92 14.38 13.24
CA MET A 283 -15.16 14.79 12.57
C MET A 283 -15.35 16.31 12.42
N ASN A 284 -14.98 17.12 13.41
CA ASN A 284 -15.31 18.56 13.46
C ASN A 284 -14.76 19.36 12.25
N PRO A 285 -13.49 19.18 11.80
CA PRO A 285 -13.00 19.84 10.59
C PRO A 285 -13.82 19.50 9.34
N ALA A 286 -14.35 18.28 9.28
CA ALA A 286 -15.21 17.81 8.20
C ALA A 286 -16.59 18.50 8.23
N VAL A 287 -17.13 18.81 9.42
CA VAL A 287 -18.36 19.60 9.56
C VAL A 287 -18.15 21.06 9.12
N VAL A 288 -17.02 21.66 9.49
CA VAL A 288 -16.70 23.08 9.20
C VAL A 288 -16.37 23.31 7.71
N ALA A 289 -15.66 22.38 7.09
CA ALA A 289 -15.18 22.47 5.72
C ALA A 289 -15.54 21.20 4.92
N PRO A 290 -16.84 20.94 4.66
CA PRO A 290 -17.25 19.71 3.98
C PRO A 290 -16.69 19.58 2.55
N ASP A 291 -16.33 20.71 1.94
CA ASP A 291 -15.67 20.85 0.65
C ASP A 291 -14.24 20.30 0.65
N GLY A 292 -13.47 20.57 1.71
CA GLY A 292 -12.07 20.12 1.82
C GLY A 292 -11.90 18.67 2.29
N PHE A 293 -12.97 18.00 2.67
CA PHE A 293 -12.97 16.63 3.19
C PHE A 293 -13.83 15.66 2.34
N ASP A 294 -14.14 16.02 1.10
CA ASP A 294 -14.90 15.21 0.13
C ASP A 294 -16.24 14.66 0.68
N ILE A 295 -16.91 15.43 1.56
CA ILE A 295 -18.21 15.05 2.13
C ILE A 295 -19.33 15.33 1.13
N VAL A 296 -19.18 16.42 0.38
CA VAL A 296 -20.15 16.87 -0.63
C VAL A 296 -19.42 17.03 -1.95
N ASP A 297 -20.02 16.50 -3.02
CA ASP A 297 -19.50 16.70 -4.38
C ASP A 297 -19.88 18.11 -4.83
N ILE A 298 -18.95 19.06 -4.70
CA ILE A 298 -19.12 20.41 -5.22
C ILE A 298 -18.48 20.46 -6.61
N SER A 299 -19.21 20.96 -7.61
CA SER A 299 -18.70 21.13 -8.97
C SER A 299 -17.36 21.87 -8.99
N ALA A 300 -16.42 21.40 -9.82
CA ALA A 300 -15.07 21.94 -9.89
C ALA A 300 -15.08 23.48 -10.04
N GLY A 301 -14.46 24.18 -9.10
CA GLY A 301 -14.32 25.65 -9.09
C GLY A 301 -15.40 26.42 -8.33
N VAL A 302 -16.46 25.78 -7.82
CA VAL A 302 -17.45 26.42 -6.94
C VAL A 302 -17.02 26.24 -5.49
N THR A 303 -16.90 27.33 -4.74
CA THR A 303 -16.66 27.29 -3.29
C THR A 303 -17.98 27.37 -2.52
N LEU A 304 -18.01 26.83 -1.30
CA LEU A 304 -19.18 26.92 -0.44
C LEU A 304 -19.51 28.40 -0.15
N HIS A 305 -20.77 28.80 -0.31
CA HIS A 305 -21.20 30.17 -0.01
C HIS A 305 -20.83 30.53 1.45
N PRO A 306 -20.33 31.76 1.72
CA PRO A 306 -19.87 32.16 3.05
C PRO A 306 -20.95 32.00 4.13
N ASP A 307 -22.23 32.21 3.83
CA ASP A 307 -23.32 31.97 4.77
C ASP A 307 -23.49 30.50 5.15
N HIS A 308 -23.35 29.55 4.19
CA HIS A 308 -23.39 28.12 4.51
C HIS A 308 -22.20 27.73 5.39
N ARG A 309 -21.01 28.30 5.11
CA ARG A 309 -19.81 28.06 5.93
C ARG A 309 -19.98 28.60 7.35
N ARG A 310 -20.63 29.77 7.50
CA ARG A 310 -20.97 30.33 8.83
C ARG A 310 -22.01 29.49 9.56
N ASN A 311 -23.05 29.01 8.89
CA ASN A 311 -24.07 28.14 9.47
C ASN A 311 -23.45 26.84 10.00
N LEU A 312 -22.64 26.16 9.18
CA LEU A 312 -21.91 24.95 9.55
C LEU A 312 -20.89 25.22 10.68
N GLY A 313 -20.18 26.35 10.64
CA GLY A 313 -19.29 26.77 11.72
C GLY A 313 -20.02 26.99 13.06
N SER A 314 -21.24 27.52 13.01
CA SER A 314 -22.07 27.71 14.21
C SER A 314 -22.55 26.37 14.79
N ILE A 315 -22.98 25.45 13.93
CA ILE A 315 -23.34 24.07 14.33
C ILE A 315 -22.13 23.34 14.93
N ALA A 316 -20.97 23.41 14.26
CA ALA A 316 -19.71 22.85 14.74
C ALA A 316 -19.31 23.41 16.12
N LYS A 317 -19.48 24.71 16.35
CA LYS A 317 -19.23 25.33 17.66
C LYS A 317 -20.12 24.74 18.76
N VAL A 318 -21.43 24.60 18.53
CA VAL A 318 -22.33 24.00 19.53
C VAL A 318 -21.97 22.54 19.81
N LEU A 319 -21.70 21.76 18.76
CA LEU A 319 -21.28 20.37 18.91
C LEU A 319 -19.94 20.23 19.65
N GLN A 320 -18.97 21.11 19.40
CA GLN A 320 -17.71 21.15 20.12
C GLN A 320 -17.91 21.44 21.61
N HIS A 321 -18.76 22.42 21.93
CA HIS A 321 -19.10 22.76 23.31
C HIS A 321 -19.83 21.60 24.01
N ALA A 322 -20.73 20.89 23.31
CA ALA A 322 -21.40 19.70 23.82
C ALA A 322 -20.43 18.54 24.07
N ALA A 323 -19.49 18.29 23.14
CA ALA A 323 -18.49 17.24 23.29
C ALA A 323 -17.51 17.53 24.44
N ALA A 324 -17.09 18.79 24.62
CA ALA A 324 -16.16 19.22 25.67
C ALA A 324 -16.80 19.46 27.05
N ARG A 325 -18.15 19.42 27.15
CA ARG A 325 -18.93 19.84 28.34
C ARG A 325 -18.55 21.27 28.78
N LYS A 326 -18.52 22.20 27.82
CA LYS A 326 -18.22 23.61 28.07
C LYS A 326 -19.47 24.47 27.89
N ALA A 327 -19.94 25.08 28.97
CA ALA A 327 -21.07 26.01 28.92
C ALA A 327 -20.71 27.29 28.15
N PHE A 328 -21.72 27.95 27.59
CA PHE A 328 -21.59 29.32 27.10
C PHE A 328 -21.66 30.28 28.29
N GLU A 329 -20.58 31.03 28.50
CA GLU A 329 -20.40 32.00 29.60
C GLU A 329 -19.77 33.30 29.06
N GLY A 330 -19.83 34.39 29.84
CA GLY A 330 -19.22 35.68 29.49
C GLY A 330 -19.89 36.38 28.31
N GLU A 331 -19.11 36.69 27.26
CA GLU A 331 -19.56 37.42 26.06
C GLU A 331 -20.69 36.72 25.26
N ASN A 332 -20.99 35.45 25.58
CA ASN A 332 -22.09 34.69 24.96
C ASN A 332 -23.25 34.42 25.94
N ALA A 333 -23.43 35.25 26.97
CA ALA A 333 -24.48 35.07 28.00
C ALA A 333 -25.90 34.92 27.42
N HIS A 334 -26.19 35.52 26.26
CA HIS A 334 -27.46 35.38 25.54
C HIS A 334 -27.73 33.94 25.03
N LEU A 335 -26.73 33.05 25.05
CA LEU A 335 -26.87 31.63 24.72
C LEU A 335 -27.05 30.74 25.97
N CYS A 336 -27.25 31.30 27.16
CA CYS A 336 -27.42 30.51 28.39
C CYS A 336 -28.58 29.48 28.30
N GLY A 337 -29.66 29.79 27.58
CA GLY A 337 -30.76 28.86 27.33
C GLY A 337 -30.37 27.60 26.54
N VAL A 338 -29.21 27.61 25.86
CA VAL A 338 -28.65 26.46 25.16
C VAL A 338 -27.89 25.53 26.11
N ASN A 339 -27.46 25.99 27.30
CA ASN A 339 -26.63 25.20 28.21
C ASN A 339 -27.33 23.91 28.68
N GLN A 340 -28.64 23.94 28.91
CA GLN A 340 -29.40 22.73 29.27
C GLN A 340 -29.36 21.69 28.13
N TYR A 341 -29.51 22.14 26.88
CA TYR A 341 -29.36 21.26 25.72
C TYR A 341 -27.94 20.70 25.58
N LEU A 342 -26.90 21.48 25.92
CA LEU A 342 -25.51 20.99 25.89
C LEU A 342 -25.30 19.85 26.88
N GLU A 343 -25.88 19.92 28.09
CA GLU A 343 -25.77 18.85 29.09
C GLU A 343 -26.45 17.55 28.63
N ASP A 344 -27.67 17.65 28.10
CA ASP A 344 -28.40 16.50 27.56
C ASP A 344 -27.66 15.86 26.38
N THR A 345 -27.12 16.70 25.50
CA THR A 345 -26.34 16.27 24.34
C THR A 345 -25.01 15.65 24.76
N HIS A 346 -24.35 16.18 25.79
CA HIS A 346 -23.12 15.61 26.34
C HIS A 346 -23.35 14.18 26.84
N ASN A 347 -24.47 13.92 27.50
CA ASN A 347 -24.85 12.58 27.94
C ASN A 347 -25.04 11.60 26.75
N LYS A 348 -25.61 12.07 25.64
CA LYS A 348 -25.70 11.28 24.39
C LYS A 348 -24.29 10.97 23.84
N PHE A 349 -23.40 11.97 23.78
CA PHE A 349 -22.01 11.79 23.34
C PHE A 349 -21.24 10.80 24.22
N ARG A 350 -21.44 10.82 25.54
CA ARG A 350 -20.79 9.89 26.46
C ARG A 350 -21.15 8.43 26.16
N ARG A 351 -22.43 8.15 25.91
CA ARG A 351 -22.90 6.82 25.49
C ARG A 351 -22.28 6.40 24.17
N PHE A 352 -22.21 7.33 23.21
CA PHE A 352 -21.57 7.12 21.92
C PHE A 352 -20.07 6.79 22.05
N ILE A 353 -19.32 7.53 22.87
CA ILE A 353 -17.88 7.29 23.10
C ILE A 353 -17.65 5.91 23.72
N SER A 354 -18.45 5.55 24.74
CA SER A 354 -18.36 4.23 25.37
C SER A 354 -18.67 3.10 24.37
N ALA A 355 -19.66 3.28 23.49
CA ALA A 355 -19.97 2.31 22.44
C ALA A 355 -18.85 2.22 21.38
N ALA A 356 -18.26 3.36 21.01
CA ALA A 356 -17.17 3.42 20.05
C ALA A 356 -15.92 2.66 20.55
N CYS A 357 -15.59 2.75 21.84
CA CYS A 357 -14.47 2.02 22.45
C CYS A 357 -14.72 0.52 22.64
N CYS A 358 -15.96 0.05 22.53
CA CYS A 358 -16.28 -1.37 22.64
C CYS A 358 -16.02 -2.07 21.30
N VAL A 359 -14.79 -2.55 21.12
CA VAL A 359 -14.36 -3.27 19.91
C VAL A 359 -13.52 -4.51 20.26
N PRO A 360 -13.61 -5.58 19.44
CA PRO A 360 -12.78 -6.77 19.59
C PRO A 360 -11.29 -6.43 19.40
N GLU A 361 -10.41 -7.33 19.84
CA GLU A 361 -8.98 -7.18 19.64
C GLU A 361 -8.57 -7.38 18.16
N PRO A 362 -7.44 -6.81 17.70
CA PRO A 362 -6.99 -6.93 16.31
C PRO A 362 -6.75 -8.37 15.89
N GLU A 363 -6.29 -9.25 16.80
CA GLU A 363 -6.10 -10.67 16.50
C GLU A 363 -7.43 -11.32 16.08
N GLU A 364 -8.51 -11.07 16.83
CA GLU A 364 -9.85 -11.59 16.55
C GLU A 364 -10.48 -10.94 15.30
N ARG A 365 -10.19 -9.65 15.04
CA ARG A 365 -10.76 -8.92 13.89
C ARG A 365 -10.10 -9.31 12.57
N PHE A 366 -8.78 -9.42 12.54
CA PHE A 366 -8.00 -9.69 11.32
C PHE A 366 -7.72 -11.18 11.11
N ASN A 367 -8.02 -12.04 12.09
CA ASN A 367 -7.73 -13.48 12.06
C ASN A 367 -6.23 -13.75 11.91
N MET A 368 -5.43 -12.94 12.60
CA MET A 368 -3.98 -13.03 12.59
C MET A 368 -3.56 -13.59 13.94
N ASP A 369 -3.02 -14.81 13.90
CA ASP A 369 -2.42 -15.47 15.05
C ASP A 369 -0.89 -15.42 14.89
N GLU A 370 -0.15 -15.76 15.94
CA GLU A 370 1.32 -15.87 15.94
C GLU A 370 1.86 -16.76 14.80
N TYR A 371 1.05 -17.70 14.31
CA TYR A 371 1.40 -18.64 13.24
C TYR A 371 0.98 -18.20 11.84
N SER A 372 0.18 -17.12 11.70
CA SER A 372 -0.33 -16.68 10.39
C SER A 372 0.79 -16.21 9.45
N GLU A 373 1.90 -15.70 10.01
CA GLU A 373 3.09 -15.32 9.23
C GLU A 373 3.86 -16.54 8.70
N MET A 374 3.92 -17.64 9.47
CA MET A 374 4.57 -18.90 9.06
C MET A 374 3.83 -19.62 7.93
N VAL A 375 2.52 -19.40 7.78
CA VAL A 375 1.66 -20.06 6.80
C VAL A 375 1.46 -19.21 5.53
N ALA A 376 1.93 -17.96 5.52
CA ALA A 376 1.79 -17.06 4.39
C ALA A 376 2.54 -17.57 3.16
N VAL A 377 1.80 -17.86 2.09
CA VAL A 377 2.34 -18.42 0.83
C VAL A 377 3.10 -17.36 0.01
N ALA A 378 2.79 -16.08 0.19
CA ALA A 378 3.37 -14.97 -0.53
C ALA A 378 4.18 -14.06 0.39
N LYS A 379 5.39 -13.69 -0.05
CA LYS A 379 6.24 -12.73 0.67
C LYS A 379 5.69 -11.31 0.50
N PRO A 380 5.70 -10.47 1.56
CA PRO A 380 5.22 -9.11 1.47
C PRO A 380 6.11 -8.28 0.54
N VAL A 381 5.50 -7.42 -0.27
CA VAL A 381 6.22 -6.52 -1.19
C VAL A 381 5.83 -5.09 -0.86
N ILE A 382 6.84 -4.22 -0.68
CA ILE A 382 6.63 -2.78 -0.50
C ILE A 382 7.13 -2.02 -1.73
N TYR A 383 6.48 -0.90 -2.01
CA TYR A 383 6.89 0.04 -3.06
C TYR A 383 7.31 1.32 -2.37
N ILE A 384 8.62 1.61 -2.35
CA ILE A 384 9.18 2.77 -1.65
C ILE A 384 10.03 3.59 -2.60
N THR A 385 10.01 4.91 -2.46
CA THR A 385 10.91 5.76 -3.24
C THR A 385 12.34 5.68 -2.73
N VAL A 386 13.32 5.89 -3.60
CA VAL A 386 14.74 5.93 -3.20
C VAL A 386 14.99 7.04 -2.17
N GLY A 387 14.29 8.18 -2.29
CA GLY A 387 14.36 9.26 -1.32
C GLY A 387 13.89 8.84 0.06
N GLU A 388 12.67 8.28 0.16
CA GLU A 388 12.13 7.76 1.42
C GLU A 388 13.03 6.68 2.03
N LEU A 389 13.61 5.80 1.21
CA LEU A 389 14.53 4.77 1.68
C LEU A 389 15.78 5.37 2.32
N ILE A 390 16.43 6.31 1.64
CA ILE A 390 17.66 6.97 2.13
C ILE A 390 17.37 7.76 3.39
N ASP A 391 16.29 8.54 3.38
CA ASP A 391 15.94 9.38 4.51
C ASP A 391 15.52 8.55 5.72
N THR A 392 14.81 7.42 5.52
CA THR A 392 14.53 6.48 6.62
C THR A 392 15.81 5.88 7.19
N HIS A 393 16.76 5.49 6.35
CA HIS A 393 18.05 4.96 6.80
C HIS A 393 18.86 6.01 7.58
N LYS A 394 18.92 7.27 7.09
CA LYS A 394 19.57 8.38 7.80
C LYS A 394 19.01 8.55 9.21
N LEU A 395 17.69 8.57 9.32
CA LEU A 395 17.00 8.77 10.60
C LEU A 395 17.20 7.60 11.57
N LEU A 396 17.30 6.37 11.06
CA LEU A 396 17.61 5.21 11.89
C LEU A 396 19.04 5.25 12.43
N LEU A 397 20.02 5.69 11.63
CA LEU A 397 21.41 5.88 12.07
C LEU A 397 21.53 7.03 13.08
N GLU A 398 20.90 8.17 12.83
CA GLU A 398 20.95 9.35 13.71
C GLU A 398 20.38 9.06 15.11
N HIS A 399 19.38 8.18 15.21
CA HIS A 399 18.67 7.87 16.45
C HIS A 399 18.84 6.41 16.91
N GLN A 400 19.86 5.72 16.40
CA GLN A 400 20.09 4.28 16.63
C GLN A 400 20.05 3.91 18.12
N ASP A 401 20.84 4.58 18.96
CA ASP A 401 20.94 4.29 20.40
C ASP A 401 19.66 4.61 21.18
N SER A 402 18.83 5.52 20.66
CA SER A 402 17.54 5.88 21.27
C SER A 402 16.43 4.90 20.89
N ILE A 403 16.54 4.30 19.70
CA ILE A 403 15.56 3.36 19.15
C ILE A 403 15.82 1.95 19.68
N ALA A 404 17.08 1.52 19.66
CA ALA A 404 17.55 0.25 20.20
C ALA A 404 18.64 0.53 21.25
N PRO A 405 18.29 0.62 22.55
CA PRO A 405 19.26 0.85 23.62
C PRO A 405 20.10 -0.40 23.94
N GLU A 406 19.62 -1.59 23.58
CA GLU A 406 20.32 -2.85 23.82
C GLU A 406 21.29 -3.15 22.67
N HIS A 407 22.59 -3.19 22.96
CA HIS A 407 23.61 -3.40 21.92
C HIS A 407 23.58 -4.81 21.27
N GLY A 408 22.80 -5.74 21.82
CA GLY A 408 22.53 -7.05 21.23
C GLY A 408 21.30 -7.10 20.32
N ASP A 409 20.69 -5.94 20.04
CA ASP A 409 19.48 -5.83 19.24
C ASP A 409 19.75 -6.14 17.74
N PRO A 410 18.90 -6.95 17.08
CA PRO A 410 18.96 -7.25 15.64
C PRO A 410 19.09 -6.04 14.72
N LEU A 411 18.59 -4.87 15.14
CA LEU A 411 18.67 -3.64 14.37
C LEU A 411 20.11 -3.18 14.17
N HIS A 412 20.98 -3.34 15.18
CA HIS A 412 22.38 -2.93 15.10
C HIS A 412 23.14 -3.76 14.06
N GLU A 413 22.96 -5.08 14.05
CA GLU A 413 23.58 -5.97 13.05
C GLU A 413 23.13 -5.61 11.62
N LEU A 414 21.84 -5.34 11.42
CA LEU A 414 21.32 -4.96 10.10
C LEU A 414 21.80 -3.59 9.63
N LEU A 415 21.99 -2.64 10.54
CA LEU A 415 22.52 -1.31 10.21
C LEU A 415 24.03 -1.37 9.93
N ASP A 416 24.78 -2.17 10.68
CA ASP A 416 26.21 -2.43 10.43
C ASP A 416 26.40 -3.11 9.06
N ASP A 417 25.56 -4.09 8.70
CA ASP A 417 25.55 -4.73 7.37
C ASP A 417 25.29 -3.75 6.21
N LEU A 418 24.65 -2.62 6.50
CA LEU A 418 24.36 -1.57 5.51
C LEU A 418 25.52 -0.55 5.37
N ASP A 419 26.51 -0.59 6.27
CA ASP A 419 27.73 0.23 6.38
C ASP A 419 27.45 1.74 6.13
N GLU A 420 27.75 2.23 4.93
CA GLU A 420 27.55 3.62 4.54
C GLU A 420 26.22 3.82 3.80
N LEU A 421 25.52 4.90 4.17
CA LEU A 421 24.44 5.51 3.38
C LEU A 421 24.81 5.47 1.90
N PRO A 422 23.91 5.02 1.00
CA PRO A 422 24.22 4.95 -0.41
C PRO A 422 24.70 6.34 -0.82
N THR A 423 25.99 6.42 -1.16
CA THR A 423 26.78 7.65 -1.17
C THR A 423 25.94 8.78 -1.74
N ASN A 424 25.62 9.78 -0.90
CA ASN A 424 25.25 11.10 -1.41
C ASN A 424 26.31 11.42 -2.45
N VAL A 425 25.93 11.73 -3.68
CA VAL A 425 26.84 12.13 -4.77
C VAL A 425 27.44 13.53 -4.47
N ALA A 426 27.68 13.83 -3.19
CA ALA A 426 28.25 15.03 -2.61
C ALA A 426 29.78 14.89 -2.59
N SER A 427 30.36 14.81 -3.78
CA SER A 427 31.72 15.26 -4.03
C SER A 427 31.80 15.58 -5.51
N LEU A 428 31.16 16.68 -5.89
CA LEU A 428 31.44 17.53 -7.06
C LEU A 428 30.42 18.67 -6.96
N GLY A 429 30.88 19.82 -6.49
CA GLY A 429 30.06 21.00 -6.22
C GLY A 429 29.58 21.70 -7.48
N ASP A 430 28.61 21.11 -8.18
CA ASP A 430 27.89 21.75 -9.27
C ASP A 430 26.39 21.67 -9.04
N SER A 431 25.72 22.81 -9.19
CA SER A 431 24.27 23.06 -9.05
C SER A 431 23.36 22.22 -9.96
N SER A 432 23.93 21.29 -10.75
CA SER A 432 23.21 20.31 -11.57
C SER A 432 22.90 19.00 -10.82
N ALA A 433 23.60 18.69 -9.73
CA ALA A 433 23.40 17.48 -8.95
C ALA A 433 22.07 17.47 -8.18
N GLU A 434 21.59 18.62 -7.69
CA GLU A 434 20.32 18.74 -6.96
C GLU A 434 19.10 18.41 -7.84
N GLN A 435 19.12 18.76 -9.12
CA GLN A 435 18.05 18.42 -10.06
C GLN A 435 18.03 16.92 -10.39
N VAL A 436 19.21 16.29 -10.52
CA VAL A 436 19.34 14.83 -10.74
C VAL A 436 18.97 14.05 -9.48
N LEU A 437 19.35 14.53 -8.28
CA LEU A 437 18.94 13.99 -6.98
C LEU A 437 17.42 14.11 -6.76
N SER A 438 16.80 15.20 -7.20
CA SER A 438 15.35 15.40 -7.16
C SER A 438 14.59 14.46 -8.12
N GLN A 439 15.24 13.97 -9.18
CA GLN A 439 14.68 12.98 -10.10
C GLN A 439 14.90 11.54 -9.60
N LEU A 440 16.07 11.25 -9.03
CA LEU A 440 16.40 9.93 -8.45
C LEU A 440 15.62 9.65 -7.17
N SER A 441 15.39 10.66 -6.33
CA SER A 441 14.58 10.54 -5.10
C SER A 441 13.12 10.16 -5.38
N LYS A 442 12.60 10.47 -6.57
CA LYS A 442 11.24 10.10 -7.01
C LYS A 442 11.14 8.73 -7.67
N MET A 443 12.26 8.02 -7.86
CA MET A 443 12.22 6.66 -8.40
C MET A 443 11.63 5.69 -7.37
N GLU A 444 10.57 4.98 -7.75
CA GLU A 444 9.98 3.90 -6.96
C GLU A 444 10.75 2.59 -7.15
N ILE A 445 11.04 1.90 -6.05
CA ILE A 445 11.64 0.57 -6.02
C ILE A 445 10.67 -0.39 -5.34
N SER A 446 10.56 -1.60 -5.90
CA SER A 446 9.85 -2.70 -5.24
C SER A 446 10.84 -3.53 -4.43
N LEU A 447 10.52 -3.75 -3.16
CA LEU A 447 11.31 -4.57 -2.23
C LEU A 447 10.45 -5.74 -1.75
N THR A 448 10.89 -6.96 -2.04
CA THR A 448 10.28 -8.17 -1.49
C THR A 448 10.85 -8.41 -0.10
N LEU A 449 10.08 -8.08 0.92
CA LEU A 449 10.51 -8.17 2.30
C LEU A 449 10.76 -9.62 2.69
N THR A 450 11.93 -9.85 3.25
CA THR A 450 12.39 -11.16 3.71
C THR A 450 13.05 -10.96 5.07
N SER A 451 12.98 -11.93 5.96
CA SER A 451 13.71 -11.85 7.23
C SER A 451 15.15 -12.34 7.06
N LYS A 452 16.14 -11.60 7.58
CA LYS A 452 17.53 -12.07 7.74
C LYS A 452 17.73 -12.75 9.09
N LEU A 453 17.11 -12.16 10.11
CA LEU A 453 17.27 -12.48 11.53
C LEU A 453 16.02 -13.19 12.03
N VAL A 454 15.69 -14.28 11.35
CA VAL A 454 15.17 -15.42 12.06
C VAL A 454 16.41 -16.16 12.58
N PRO A 455 16.70 -16.14 13.89
CA PRO A 455 17.58 -17.15 14.44
C PRO A 455 16.85 -18.49 14.22
N ALA A 456 17.29 -19.23 13.20
CA ALA A 456 16.84 -20.59 12.91
C ALA A 456 17.22 -21.60 14.03
N ALA A 457 17.42 -21.14 15.27
CA ALA A 457 17.96 -21.93 16.36
C ALA A 457 17.31 -21.69 17.74
N SER A 458 16.59 -20.58 17.99
CA SER A 458 15.98 -20.35 19.31
C SER A 458 14.46 -20.17 19.28
N SER A 459 13.90 -19.09 18.71
CA SER A 459 12.44 -18.87 18.76
C SER A 459 11.66 -19.73 17.77
N GLU A 460 12.03 -19.75 16.48
CA GLU A 460 11.30 -20.54 15.48
C GLU A 460 11.39 -22.05 15.70
N GLU A 461 12.56 -22.55 16.13
CA GLU A 461 12.68 -23.93 16.54
C GLU A 461 11.91 -24.20 17.82
N SER A 462 11.88 -23.26 18.78
CA SER A 462 11.12 -23.42 20.01
C SER A 462 9.61 -23.42 19.76
N ASP A 463 9.09 -22.53 18.92
CA ASP A 463 7.66 -22.45 18.59
C ASP A 463 7.22 -23.60 17.68
N ALA A 464 8.03 -23.97 16.69
CA ALA A 464 7.79 -25.18 15.91
C ALA A 464 7.87 -26.43 16.78
N ARG A 465 8.81 -26.51 17.73
CA ARG A 465 8.91 -27.63 18.70
C ARG A 465 7.77 -27.60 19.70
N SER A 466 7.31 -26.44 20.15
CA SER A 466 6.14 -26.24 21.00
C SER A 466 4.90 -26.77 20.28
N LEU A 467 4.70 -26.39 19.02
CA LEU A 467 3.60 -26.87 18.18
C LEU A 467 3.66 -28.39 17.96
N ILE A 468 4.86 -28.92 17.64
CA ILE A 468 5.11 -30.36 17.51
C ILE A 468 4.81 -31.08 18.84
N THR A 469 5.20 -30.48 19.97
CA THR A 469 5.01 -31.05 21.32
C THR A 469 3.55 -31.02 21.74
N LYS A 470 2.84 -29.89 21.53
CA LYS A 470 1.39 -29.75 21.70
C LYS A 470 0.63 -30.80 20.88
N GLN A 471 1.00 -31.00 19.61
CA GLN A 471 0.37 -32.02 18.76
C GLN A 471 0.61 -33.45 19.28
N MET A 472 1.83 -33.79 19.66
CA MET A 472 2.14 -35.11 20.23
C MET A 472 1.45 -35.32 21.59
N LEU A 473 1.30 -34.27 22.39
CA LEU A 473 0.56 -34.29 23.66
C LEU A 473 -0.93 -34.56 23.46
N VAL A 474 -1.57 -33.92 22.48
CA VAL A 474 -2.99 -34.21 22.16
C VAL A 474 -3.17 -35.68 21.77
N ASP A 475 -2.23 -36.25 21.03
CA ASP A 475 -2.30 -37.66 20.64
C ASP A 475 -2.23 -38.61 21.83
N ILE A 476 -1.37 -38.30 22.81
CA ILE A 476 -1.19 -39.11 24.03
C ILE A 476 -2.35 -38.92 25.01
N ILE A 477 -2.80 -37.69 25.26
CA ILE A 477 -3.91 -37.40 26.18
C ILE A 477 -5.21 -38.03 25.67
N GLN A 478 -5.39 -38.14 24.34
CA GLN A 478 -6.56 -38.77 23.75
C GLN A 478 -6.56 -40.30 23.92
N SER A 479 -5.40 -40.92 24.10
CA SER A 479 -5.23 -42.38 24.20
C SER A 479 -4.99 -42.88 25.62
N GLN A 480 -4.39 -42.06 26.49
CA GLN A 480 -4.11 -42.37 27.89
C GLN A 480 -4.65 -41.26 28.81
N PRO A 481 -5.63 -41.56 29.67
CA PRO A 481 -6.10 -40.63 30.69
C PRO A 481 -5.12 -40.54 31.87
N GLY A 482 -4.98 -39.35 32.45
CA GLY A 482 -4.22 -39.12 33.68
C GLY A 482 -4.44 -37.72 34.24
N ASP A 483 -4.18 -37.54 35.53
CA ASP A 483 -4.52 -36.30 36.25
C ASP A 483 -3.46 -35.20 36.06
N SER A 484 -2.23 -35.55 35.71
CA SER A 484 -1.14 -34.59 35.44
C SER A 484 -0.25 -34.99 34.24
N LEU A 485 0.31 -33.99 33.53
CA LEU A 485 1.19 -34.23 32.37
C LEU A 485 2.40 -35.12 32.70
N PRO A 486 3.10 -34.93 33.84
CA PRO A 486 4.22 -35.79 34.21
C PRO A 486 3.75 -37.23 34.40
N GLU A 487 2.64 -37.46 35.09
CA GLU A 487 2.11 -38.79 35.35
C GLU A 487 1.77 -39.55 34.06
N ILE A 488 1.18 -38.88 33.08
CA ILE A 488 0.91 -39.47 31.74
C ILE A 488 2.21 -39.82 31.01
N LEU A 489 3.24 -38.97 31.11
CA LEU A 489 4.52 -39.17 30.41
C LEU A 489 5.40 -40.25 31.06
N TRP A 490 5.32 -40.43 32.39
CA TRP A 490 6.11 -41.40 33.14
C TRP A 490 5.43 -42.77 33.32
N THR A 491 4.10 -42.83 33.24
CA THR A 491 3.35 -44.09 33.29
C THR A 491 3.48 -44.85 31.98
N ARG A 492 3.81 -46.15 32.04
CA ARG A 492 3.86 -47.03 30.86
C ARG A 492 2.46 -47.19 30.28
N ALA A 493 2.34 -47.08 28.95
CA ALA A 493 1.06 -47.30 28.28
C ALA A 493 0.71 -48.80 28.35
N SER A 494 -0.57 -49.10 28.54
CA SER A 494 -1.08 -50.47 28.40
C SER A 494 -1.21 -50.88 26.94
N GLU A 495 -1.22 -52.18 26.64
CA GLU A 495 -1.38 -52.70 25.27
C GLU A 495 -2.68 -52.21 24.60
N HIS A 496 -3.74 -51.97 25.38
CA HIS A 496 -4.99 -51.41 24.89
C HIS A 496 -4.89 -49.93 24.50
N GLU A 497 -4.13 -49.13 25.25
CA GLU A 497 -3.93 -47.70 24.96
C GLU A 497 -3.04 -47.52 23.72
N GLU A 498 -2.02 -48.38 23.56
CA GLU A 498 -1.14 -48.37 22.39
C GLU A 498 -1.89 -48.81 21.11
N ALA A 499 -2.73 -49.84 21.20
CA ALA A 499 -3.61 -50.24 20.09
C ALA A 499 -4.62 -49.14 19.71
N SER A 500 -5.16 -48.40 20.69
CA SER A 500 -6.07 -47.27 20.45
C SER A 500 -5.36 -46.12 19.73
N HIS A 501 -4.13 -45.80 20.16
CA HIS A 501 -3.27 -44.82 19.52
C HIS A 501 -2.92 -45.20 18.07
N ASP A 502 -2.52 -46.45 17.83
CA ASP A 502 -2.18 -46.94 16.50
C ASP A 502 -3.36 -46.90 15.54
N HIS A 503 -4.55 -47.25 16.02
CA HIS A 503 -5.79 -47.12 15.26
C HIS A 503 -6.09 -45.66 14.88
N LEU A 504 -5.86 -44.71 15.81
CA LEU A 504 -6.03 -43.29 15.57
C LEU A 504 -5.03 -42.75 14.53
N MET A 505 -3.78 -43.22 14.57
CA MET A 505 -2.73 -42.85 13.61
C MET A 505 -3.00 -43.42 12.22
N HIS A 506 -3.42 -44.68 12.12
CA HIS A 506 -3.82 -45.31 10.85
C HIS A 506 -4.96 -44.54 10.18
N ARG A 507 -5.98 -44.16 10.96
CA ARG A 507 -7.12 -43.38 10.44
C ARG A 507 -6.71 -41.99 9.93
N ARG A 508 -5.72 -41.34 10.55
CA ARG A 508 -5.16 -40.07 10.06
C ARG A 508 -4.31 -40.26 8.81
N ALA A 509 -3.46 -41.29 8.76
CA ALA A 509 -2.63 -41.58 7.60
C ALA A 509 -3.46 -41.82 6.33
N LEU A 510 -4.61 -42.51 6.45
CA LEU A 510 -5.56 -42.71 5.36
C LEU A 510 -6.16 -41.39 4.85
N ARG A 511 -6.47 -40.44 5.75
CA ARG A 511 -6.96 -39.11 5.36
C ARG A 511 -5.87 -38.27 4.69
N ASP A 512 -4.65 -38.29 5.24
CA ASP A 512 -3.51 -37.56 4.66
C ASP A 512 -3.12 -38.12 3.28
N ALA A 513 -3.29 -39.42 3.05
CA ALA A 513 -3.08 -40.06 1.74
C ALA A 513 -4.08 -39.59 0.67
N GLN A 514 -5.31 -39.25 1.07
CA GLN A 514 -6.35 -38.70 0.18
C GLN A 514 -6.17 -37.19 -0.09
N THR A 515 -5.22 -36.52 0.56
CA THR A 515 -5.04 -35.08 0.47
C THR A 515 -4.08 -34.71 -0.68
N PRO A 516 -4.41 -33.74 -1.56
CA PRO A 516 -3.56 -33.35 -2.69
C PRO A 516 -2.14 -32.95 -2.27
N ALA A 517 -1.13 -33.25 -3.11
CA ALA A 517 0.29 -33.05 -2.78
C ALA A 517 0.67 -31.60 -2.37
N LYS A 518 -0.04 -30.60 -2.89
CA LYS A 518 0.16 -29.18 -2.58
C LYS A 518 -0.40 -28.73 -1.22
N LEU A 519 -1.23 -29.56 -0.58
CA LEU A 519 -1.87 -29.32 0.73
C LEU A 519 -1.35 -30.27 1.82
N LYS A 520 -0.32 -31.06 1.53
CA LYS A 520 0.28 -31.97 2.50
C LYS A 520 1.01 -31.17 3.59
N ARG A 521 0.84 -31.59 4.85
CA ARG A 521 1.53 -31.02 6.02
C ARG A 521 3.04 -31.01 5.81
N ASN A 522 3.73 -30.06 6.46
CA ASN A 522 5.19 -30.01 6.49
C ASN A 522 5.79 -31.39 6.78
N ARG A 523 6.86 -31.75 6.06
CA ARG A 523 7.48 -33.09 6.09
C ARG A 523 7.87 -33.53 7.52
N SER A 524 8.24 -32.58 8.38
CA SER A 524 8.55 -32.79 9.80
C SER A 524 7.31 -33.13 10.66
N LEU A 525 6.16 -32.50 10.39
CA LEU A 525 4.88 -32.77 11.09
C LEU A 525 4.28 -34.11 10.67
N ALA A 526 4.45 -34.50 9.40
CA ALA A 526 4.00 -35.79 8.88
C ALA A 526 4.80 -36.96 9.46
N ALA A 527 6.13 -36.81 9.58
CA ALA A 527 7.00 -37.84 10.15
C ALA A 527 6.75 -38.08 11.65
N ASN A 528 6.39 -37.05 12.42
CA ASN A 528 6.11 -37.19 13.86
C ASN A 528 4.71 -37.78 14.16
N SER A 529 3.77 -37.73 13.21
CA SER A 529 2.45 -38.37 13.38
C SER A 529 2.54 -39.90 13.41
N GLN A 530 3.50 -40.51 12.71
CA GLN A 530 3.62 -41.96 12.55
C GLN A 530 4.41 -42.68 13.66
N LEU A 531 4.86 -41.95 14.67
CA LEU A 531 5.65 -42.51 15.77
C LEU A 531 4.79 -43.30 16.76
N SER A 532 5.39 -44.33 17.38
CA SER A 532 4.75 -45.10 18.45
C SER A 532 4.50 -44.23 19.68
N MET A 533 3.63 -44.70 20.58
CA MET A 533 3.24 -43.94 21.77
C MET A 533 4.46 -43.66 22.68
N GLU A 534 5.33 -44.66 22.88
CA GLU A 534 6.55 -44.51 23.66
C GLU A 534 7.61 -43.61 23.01
N GLU A 535 7.67 -43.59 21.67
CA GLU A 535 8.56 -42.69 20.93
C GLU A 535 8.10 -41.24 21.04
N LYS A 536 6.77 -41.00 20.98
CA LYS A 536 6.18 -39.69 21.23
C LYS A 536 6.45 -39.22 22.66
N LYS A 537 6.24 -40.06 23.68
CA LYS A 537 6.58 -39.75 25.08
C LYS A 537 8.05 -39.35 25.25
N ARG A 538 8.99 -40.13 24.69
CA ARG A 538 10.43 -39.82 24.75
C ARG A 538 10.80 -38.51 24.05
N LYS A 539 10.17 -38.21 22.90
CA LYS A 539 10.38 -36.94 22.19
C LYS A 539 9.79 -35.75 22.95
N ILE A 540 8.61 -35.89 23.53
CA ILE A 540 7.99 -34.85 24.36
C ILE A 540 8.87 -34.54 25.56
N ILE A 541 9.37 -35.54 26.29
CA ILE A 541 10.25 -35.32 27.43
C ILE A 541 11.54 -34.58 27.02
N ARG A 542 12.14 -34.92 25.87
CA ARG A 542 13.31 -34.19 25.35
C ARG A 542 12.99 -32.75 24.97
N ASN A 543 11.81 -32.51 24.37
CA ASN A 543 11.37 -31.17 24.00
C ASN A 543 11.03 -30.34 25.24
N LEU A 544 10.34 -30.91 26.23
CA LEU A 544 9.99 -30.24 27.49
C LEU A 544 11.25 -29.81 28.26
N ARG A 545 12.28 -30.67 28.36
CA ARG A 545 13.56 -30.30 28.98
C ARG A 545 14.27 -29.14 28.25
N ARG A 546 14.13 -29.07 26.93
CA ARG A 546 14.69 -27.96 26.13
C ARG A 546 13.86 -26.69 26.28
N LEU A 547 12.54 -26.79 26.33
CA LEU A 547 11.65 -25.66 26.57
C LEU A 547 11.82 -25.09 27.98
N GLU A 548 12.09 -25.94 28.96
CA GLU A 548 12.46 -25.58 30.34
C GLU A 548 13.82 -24.87 30.38
N SER A 549 14.83 -25.36 29.64
CA SER A 549 16.12 -24.67 29.51
C SER A 549 16.02 -23.31 28.80
N LEU A 550 14.94 -23.05 28.07
CA LEU A 550 14.63 -21.78 27.42
C LEU A 550 13.72 -20.88 28.28
N GLY A 551 13.34 -21.32 29.49
CA GLY A 551 12.48 -20.57 30.41
C GLY A 551 11.01 -20.45 29.98
N LEU A 552 10.56 -21.23 29.01
CA LEU A 552 9.20 -21.14 28.44
C LEU A 552 8.18 -22.02 29.16
N VAL A 553 8.62 -22.99 29.95
CA VAL A 553 7.73 -23.85 30.74
C VAL A 553 8.43 -24.26 32.02
N ASP A 554 7.74 -24.16 33.15
CA ASP A 554 8.27 -24.50 34.46
C ASP A 554 7.85 -25.93 34.87
N SER A 555 8.83 -26.74 35.30
CA SER A 555 8.57 -28.07 35.86
C SER A 555 7.90 -28.00 37.24
N ALA A 556 8.07 -26.89 37.97
CA ALA A 556 7.43 -26.67 39.27
C ALA A 556 5.90 -26.60 39.19
N HIS A 557 5.36 -26.17 38.04
CA HIS A 557 3.92 -26.08 37.78
C HIS A 557 3.36 -27.27 36.99
N GLN A 558 4.06 -28.41 36.96
CA GLN A 558 3.65 -29.64 36.26
C GLN A 558 3.30 -29.41 34.77
N TYR A 559 3.91 -28.40 34.14
CA TYR A 559 3.64 -28.01 32.74
C TYR A 559 2.17 -27.59 32.46
N GLN A 560 1.43 -27.14 33.49
CA GLN A 560 0.01 -26.77 33.38
C GLN A 560 -0.26 -25.61 32.40
N GLU A 561 0.69 -24.69 32.23
CA GLU A 561 0.59 -23.58 31.28
C GLU A 561 0.45 -24.09 29.83
N LEU A 562 1.19 -25.14 29.47
CA LEU A 562 1.15 -25.75 28.14
C LEU A 562 -0.20 -26.47 27.90
N ILE A 563 -0.80 -27.04 28.95
CA ILE A 563 -2.16 -27.59 28.92
C ILE A 563 -3.21 -26.49 28.79
N ASN A 564 -3.05 -25.37 29.49
CA ASN A 564 -3.96 -24.22 29.39
C ASN A 564 -3.94 -23.62 27.98
N GLU A 565 -2.77 -23.51 27.36
CA GLU A 565 -2.64 -23.11 25.96
C GLU A 565 -3.30 -24.12 25.01
N LEU A 566 -3.11 -25.42 25.21
CA LEU A 566 -3.83 -26.48 24.48
C LEU A 566 -5.35 -26.38 24.64
N ALA A 567 -5.84 -26.08 25.84
CA ALA A 567 -7.26 -25.93 26.11
C ALA A 567 -7.83 -24.69 25.42
N LYS A 568 -7.09 -23.57 25.40
CA LYS A 568 -7.44 -22.37 24.61
C LYS A 568 -7.52 -22.71 23.11
N ASP A 569 -6.52 -23.42 22.58
CA ASP A 569 -6.49 -23.86 21.18
C ASP A 569 -7.71 -24.73 20.82
N ILE A 570 -8.08 -25.67 21.69
CA ILE A 570 -9.26 -26.54 21.50
C ILE A 570 -10.55 -25.72 21.55
N ARG A 571 -10.69 -24.79 22.51
CA ARG A 571 -11.88 -23.90 22.60
C ARG A 571 -12.02 -23.02 21.36
N ASN A 572 -10.90 -22.54 20.81
CA ASN A 572 -10.88 -21.72 19.61
C ASN A 572 -10.97 -22.54 18.30
N GLN A 573 -10.83 -23.87 18.36
CA GLN A 573 -10.86 -24.75 17.19
C GLN A 573 -12.13 -24.59 16.33
N ARG A 574 -13.30 -24.38 16.97
CA ARG A 574 -14.55 -24.14 16.23
C ARG A 574 -14.51 -22.84 15.45
N ARG A 575 -13.97 -21.76 16.05
CA ARG A 575 -13.76 -20.47 15.39
C ARG A 575 -12.80 -20.64 14.21
N TYR A 576 -11.65 -21.28 14.41
CA TYR A 576 -10.68 -21.54 13.34
C TYR A 576 -11.23 -22.38 12.18
N ARG A 577 -12.15 -23.32 12.43
CA ARG A 577 -12.83 -24.07 11.36
C ARG A 577 -13.81 -23.19 10.58
N GLN A 578 -14.58 -22.35 11.28
CA GLN A 578 -15.49 -21.40 10.63
C GLN A 578 -14.70 -20.39 9.77
N HIS A 579 -13.57 -19.88 10.28
CA HIS A 579 -12.68 -18.99 9.53
C HIS A 579 -12.12 -19.63 8.27
N ARG A 580 -11.50 -20.82 8.38
CA ARG A 580 -10.98 -21.55 7.21
C ARG A 580 -12.05 -21.84 6.17
N LYS A 581 -13.28 -22.14 6.59
CA LYS A 581 -14.42 -22.33 5.67
C LYS A 581 -14.77 -21.04 4.92
N GLY A 582 -14.73 -19.89 5.60
CA GLY A 582 -14.95 -18.57 4.99
C GLY A 582 -13.86 -18.18 4.00
N GLU A 583 -12.59 -18.42 4.33
CA GLU A 583 -11.46 -18.17 3.41
C GLU A 583 -11.51 -19.06 2.18
N LEU A 584 -11.84 -20.34 2.35
CA LEU A 584 -11.98 -21.28 1.25
C LEU A 584 -13.09 -20.84 0.28
N LEU A 585 -14.20 -20.31 0.80
CA LEU A 585 -15.26 -19.69 -0.01
C LEU A 585 -14.75 -18.50 -0.82
N LYS A 586 -14.01 -17.58 -0.19
CA LYS A 586 -13.42 -16.42 -0.89
C LYS A 586 -12.41 -16.85 -1.97
N LEU A 587 -11.55 -17.81 -1.64
CA LEU A 587 -10.55 -18.33 -2.58
C LEU A 587 -11.20 -19.00 -3.80
N ARG A 588 -12.30 -19.73 -3.60
CA ARG A 588 -13.09 -20.27 -4.71
C ARG A 588 -13.67 -19.18 -5.60
N GLN A 589 -14.26 -18.14 -5.00
CA GLN A 589 -14.77 -16.99 -5.76
C GLN A 589 -13.67 -16.26 -6.54
N THR A 590 -12.48 -16.08 -5.95
CA THR A 590 -11.36 -15.47 -6.67
C THR A 590 -10.83 -16.36 -7.79
N LEU A 591 -10.83 -17.69 -7.61
CA LEU A 591 -10.43 -18.63 -8.64
C LEU A 591 -11.41 -18.60 -9.82
N GLU A 592 -12.72 -18.64 -9.55
CA GLU A 592 -13.76 -18.45 -10.58
C GLU A 592 -13.59 -17.12 -11.33
N GLY A 593 -13.30 -16.02 -10.61
CA GLY A 593 -13.04 -14.72 -11.22
C GLY A 593 -11.76 -14.66 -12.07
N LEU A 594 -10.71 -15.40 -11.68
CA LEU A 594 -9.47 -15.52 -12.44
C LEU A 594 -9.66 -16.39 -13.69
N ASP A 595 -10.38 -17.50 -13.57
CA ASP A 595 -10.72 -18.37 -14.69
C ASP A 595 -11.55 -17.59 -15.72
N ALA A 596 -12.55 -16.82 -15.29
CA ALA A 596 -13.32 -15.93 -16.15
C ALA A 596 -12.46 -14.88 -16.87
N LYS A 597 -11.49 -14.27 -16.18
CA LYS A 597 -10.53 -13.33 -16.80
C LYS A 597 -9.61 -14.02 -17.79
N THR A 598 -9.19 -15.25 -17.49
CA THR A 598 -8.30 -16.03 -18.35
C THR A 598 -9.01 -16.37 -19.66
N LEU A 599 -10.26 -16.86 -19.57
CA LEU A 599 -11.13 -17.07 -20.72
C LEU A 599 -11.33 -15.80 -21.55
N PHE A 600 -11.59 -14.66 -20.90
CA PHE A 600 -11.73 -13.37 -21.59
C PHE A 600 -10.46 -12.97 -22.38
N TYR A 601 -9.27 -13.17 -21.81
CA TYR A 601 -8.02 -12.86 -22.51
C TYR A 601 -7.73 -13.87 -23.63
N GLU A 602 -8.08 -15.14 -23.45
CA GLU A 602 -8.00 -16.16 -24.51
C GLU A 602 -8.92 -15.79 -25.69
N GLU A 603 -10.18 -15.41 -25.41
CA GLU A 603 -11.11 -14.91 -26.42
C GLU A 603 -10.59 -13.65 -27.15
N GLN A 604 -9.95 -12.72 -26.42
CA GLN A 604 -9.31 -11.56 -27.05
C GLN A 604 -8.15 -11.95 -27.96
N ILE A 605 -7.29 -12.88 -27.52
CA ILE A 605 -6.18 -13.38 -28.34
C ILE A 605 -6.73 -14.04 -29.61
N ASP A 606 -7.78 -14.85 -29.49
CA ASP A 606 -8.43 -15.48 -30.64
C ASP A 606 -9.05 -14.48 -31.59
N TYR A 607 -9.72 -13.43 -31.08
CA TYR A 607 -10.23 -12.33 -31.88
C TYR A 607 -9.11 -11.62 -32.66
N TYR A 608 -8.00 -11.29 -32.01
CA TYR A 608 -6.85 -10.66 -32.69
C TYR A 608 -6.23 -11.59 -33.74
N ASN A 609 -6.09 -12.88 -33.44
CA ASN A 609 -5.60 -13.86 -34.39
C ASN A 609 -6.53 -14.01 -35.60
N GLN A 610 -7.84 -14.02 -35.39
CA GLN A 610 -8.83 -14.09 -36.46
C GLN A 610 -8.86 -12.79 -37.29
N TYR A 611 -8.70 -11.64 -36.65
CA TYR A 611 -8.57 -10.35 -37.34
C TYR A 611 -7.30 -10.31 -38.20
N ILE A 612 -6.15 -10.75 -37.67
CA ILE A 612 -4.89 -10.85 -38.42
C ILE A 612 -5.05 -11.80 -39.61
N LYS A 613 -5.65 -12.99 -39.41
CA LYS A 613 -5.96 -13.92 -40.51
C LYS A 613 -6.85 -13.28 -41.55
N THR A 614 -7.93 -12.60 -41.15
CA THR A 614 -8.84 -11.92 -42.08
C THR A 614 -8.14 -10.80 -42.86
N CYS A 615 -7.23 -10.04 -42.22
CA CYS A 615 -6.39 -9.07 -42.91
C CYS A 615 -5.43 -9.73 -43.92
N LEU A 616 -4.81 -10.86 -43.55
CA LEU A 616 -3.94 -11.64 -44.44
C LEU A 616 -4.71 -12.29 -45.60
N ASP A 617 -5.93 -12.76 -45.35
CA ASP A 617 -6.80 -13.35 -46.36
C ASP A 617 -7.34 -12.28 -47.32
N ASN A 618 -7.70 -11.10 -46.84
CA ASN A 618 -8.04 -9.94 -47.69
C ASN A 618 -6.84 -9.48 -48.53
N LEU A 619 -5.61 -9.61 -48.00
CA LEU A 619 -4.38 -9.40 -48.76
C LEU A 619 -4.16 -10.48 -49.85
N ALA A 620 -4.64 -11.71 -49.64
CA ALA A 620 -4.55 -12.81 -50.60
C ALA A 620 -5.68 -12.80 -51.65
N ALA A 621 -6.91 -12.43 -51.28
CA ALA A 621 -8.08 -12.39 -52.17
C ALA A 621 -7.92 -11.39 -53.33
N ASN A 622 -7.17 -10.29 -53.12
CA ASN A 622 -6.80 -9.34 -54.18
C ASN A 622 -5.91 -9.96 -55.29
N LYS A 623 -5.38 -11.18 -55.14
CA LYS A 623 -4.66 -11.91 -56.20
C LYS A 623 -5.55 -12.77 -57.11
N VAL A 624 -6.79 -13.11 -56.72
CA VAL A 624 -7.59 -14.10 -57.47
C VAL A 624 -8.35 -13.49 -58.66
N SER A 625 -8.51 -12.16 -58.71
CA SER A 625 -9.22 -11.47 -59.82
C SER A 625 -8.37 -11.23 -61.09
N GLY A 626 -7.15 -11.75 -61.20
CA GLY A 626 -6.25 -11.47 -62.33
C GLY A 626 -5.41 -12.67 -62.77
N LYS A 627 -6.04 -13.73 -63.31
CA LYS A 627 -5.32 -14.80 -64.01
C LYS A 627 -4.50 -14.20 -65.18
N ASN A 628 -3.23 -14.59 -65.25
CA ASN A 628 -2.26 -14.35 -66.35
C ASN A 628 -1.54 -12.99 -66.42
N LYS A 629 -0.83 -12.57 -65.36
CA LYS A 629 0.37 -11.73 -65.51
C LYS A 629 1.53 -12.32 -64.69
N LYS A 630 2.64 -12.66 -65.36
CA LYS A 630 3.93 -12.98 -64.72
C LYS A 630 4.18 -11.98 -63.58
N LEU A 631 4.45 -12.48 -62.37
CA LEU A 631 4.79 -11.67 -61.19
C LEU A 631 5.86 -10.65 -61.58
N GLN A 632 5.49 -9.38 -61.66
CA GLN A 632 6.35 -8.34 -62.21
C GLN A 632 7.44 -8.01 -61.19
N ALA A 633 8.65 -8.50 -61.43
CA ALA A 633 9.82 -8.15 -60.61
C ALA A 633 10.04 -6.63 -60.67
N LEU A 634 10.19 -5.99 -59.51
CA LEU A 634 10.53 -4.57 -59.47
C LEU A 634 12.05 -4.41 -59.50
N HIS A 635 12.52 -3.84 -60.61
CA HIS A 635 13.91 -3.51 -60.85
C HIS A 635 14.18 -2.06 -60.42
N TYR A 636 15.00 -1.86 -59.39
CA TYR A 636 15.45 -0.54 -58.99
C TYR A 636 16.97 -0.47 -58.93
N THR A 637 17.55 0.59 -59.50
CA THR A 637 18.96 0.92 -59.26
C THR A 637 19.15 1.41 -57.83
N ALA A 638 20.29 1.12 -57.22
CA ALA A 638 20.60 1.58 -55.86
C ALA A 638 20.57 3.11 -55.75
N ALA A 639 20.99 3.81 -56.81
CA ALA A 639 20.88 5.28 -56.90
C ALA A 639 19.44 5.77 -56.74
N ARG A 640 18.47 5.09 -57.38
CA ARG A 640 17.05 5.47 -57.34
C ARG A 640 16.38 5.09 -56.02
N LEU A 641 16.83 4.03 -55.34
CA LEU A 641 16.39 3.69 -53.98
C LEU A 641 16.96 4.68 -52.94
N HIS A 642 18.17 5.19 -53.18
CA HIS A 642 18.80 6.21 -52.37
C HIS A 642 18.12 7.57 -52.50
N GLU A 643 17.80 8.01 -53.72
CA GLU A 643 17.01 9.23 -53.96
C GLU A 643 15.63 9.19 -53.29
N LYS A 644 15.03 7.99 -53.18
CA LYS A 644 13.74 7.79 -52.48
C LYS A 644 13.86 7.66 -50.96
N GLY A 645 15.08 7.70 -50.41
CA GLY A 645 15.36 7.53 -48.99
C GLY A 645 15.15 6.10 -48.46
N VAL A 646 14.85 5.14 -49.33
CA VAL A 646 14.63 3.74 -48.93
C VAL A 646 15.98 3.07 -48.64
N LEU A 647 16.98 3.28 -49.50
CA LEU A 647 18.36 2.83 -49.25
C LEU A 647 19.17 4.00 -48.69
N LEU A 648 19.81 3.83 -47.54
CA LEU A 648 20.59 4.88 -46.90
C LEU A 648 22.07 4.78 -47.31
N GLU A 649 22.69 3.62 -47.14
CA GLU A 649 24.11 3.41 -47.41
C GLU A 649 24.35 1.95 -47.81
N ILE A 650 25.39 1.71 -48.61
CA ILE A 650 25.97 0.37 -48.84
C ILE A 650 27.41 0.44 -48.32
N GLU A 651 27.77 -0.38 -47.33
CA GLU A 651 29.15 -0.50 -46.83
C GLU A 651 30.09 -0.90 -47.99
N ASP A 652 31.25 -0.24 -48.05
CA ASP A 652 32.35 -0.45 -49.02
C ASP A 652 32.10 -0.01 -50.48
N LEU A 653 31.04 0.75 -50.78
CA LEU A 653 30.76 1.28 -52.12
C LEU A 653 30.52 2.81 -52.11
N PRO A 654 31.28 3.59 -52.90
CA PRO A 654 31.04 5.03 -53.02
C PRO A 654 29.76 5.34 -53.83
N LEU A 655 29.10 6.47 -53.53
CA LEU A 655 27.83 6.90 -54.16
C LEU A 655 27.89 6.96 -55.70
N SER A 656 29.07 7.18 -56.28
CA SER A 656 29.30 7.18 -57.73
C SER A 656 29.06 5.80 -58.38
N GLN A 657 29.21 4.71 -57.63
CA GLN A 657 29.02 3.33 -58.11
C GLN A 657 27.60 2.80 -57.86
N PHE A 658 26.71 3.57 -57.23
CA PHE A 658 25.32 3.18 -56.97
C PHE A 658 24.47 3.04 -58.25
N ARG A 659 24.93 3.62 -59.37
CA ARG A 659 24.32 3.41 -60.69
C ARG A 659 24.54 1.99 -61.22
N ASN A 660 25.57 1.30 -60.73
CA ASN A 660 26.00 -0.01 -61.20
C ASN A 660 25.41 -1.17 -60.37
N VAL A 661 24.67 -0.87 -59.30
CA VAL A 661 23.98 -1.84 -58.44
C VAL A 661 22.48 -1.83 -58.75
N ILE A 662 21.89 -2.99 -59.00
CA ILE A 662 20.46 -3.18 -59.24
C ILE A 662 19.89 -4.11 -58.17
N PHE A 663 18.78 -3.71 -57.55
CA PHE A 663 17.99 -4.53 -56.65
C PHE A 663 16.71 -5.01 -57.36
N ASP A 664 16.58 -6.32 -57.49
CA ASP A 664 15.40 -7.00 -58.02
C ASP A 664 14.56 -7.51 -56.86
N ILE A 665 13.38 -6.91 -56.63
CA ILE A 665 12.43 -7.34 -55.60
C ILE A 665 11.37 -8.23 -56.26
N ILE A 666 11.36 -9.51 -55.90
CA ILE A 666 10.48 -10.54 -56.47
C ILE A 666 9.52 -11.02 -55.37
N PRO A 667 8.19 -10.90 -55.54
CA PRO A 667 7.23 -11.49 -54.61
C PRO A 667 7.24 -13.02 -54.72
N CYS A 668 7.30 -13.73 -53.61
CA CYS A 668 7.20 -15.19 -53.56
C CYS A 668 5.74 -15.68 -53.65
N GLU A 669 5.54 -16.99 -53.88
CA GLU A 669 4.21 -17.62 -53.96
C GLU A 669 3.45 -17.52 -52.62
N GLU A 670 4.16 -17.60 -51.49
CA GLU A 670 3.61 -17.42 -50.16
C GLU A 670 3.37 -15.93 -49.82
N SER A 671 2.19 -15.62 -49.31
CA SER A 671 1.77 -14.26 -48.93
C SER A 671 2.68 -13.66 -47.86
N GLY A 672 3.24 -12.48 -48.14
CA GLY A 672 4.08 -11.75 -47.18
C GLY A 672 5.58 -12.08 -47.24
N ARG A 673 6.04 -12.93 -48.16
CA ARG A 673 7.48 -13.19 -48.42
C ARG A 673 7.94 -12.53 -49.73
N PHE A 674 9.04 -11.79 -49.67
CA PHE A 674 9.70 -11.15 -50.80
C PHE A 674 11.14 -11.62 -50.91
N GLN A 675 11.59 -11.99 -52.10
CA GLN A 675 12.99 -12.27 -52.38
C GLN A 675 13.63 -11.04 -53.02
N VAL A 676 14.61 -10.45 -52.34
CA VAL A 676 15.42 -9.35 -52.87
C VAL A 676 16.72 -9.93 -53.41
N LYS A 677 17.03 -9.70 -54.68
CA LYS A 677 18.30 -10.08 -55.31
C LYS A 677 19.08 -8.82 -55.66
N ALA A 678 20.35 -8.74 -55.26
CA ALA A 678 21.23 -7.65 -55.68
C ALA A 678 22.07 -8.10 -56.89
N LYS A 679 22.30 -7.21 -57.86
CA LYS A 679 23.19 -7.42 -59.01
C LYS A 679 24.17 -6.27 -59.10
N PHE A 680 25.46 -6.55 -59.27
CA PHE A 680 26.50 -5.54 -59.48
C PHE A 680 27.14 -5.75 -60.85
N MET A 681 27.08 -4.73 -61.73
CA MET A 681 27.61 -4.79 -63.10
C MET A 681 27.20 -6.05 -63.90
N GLY A 682 25.96 -6.52 -63.70
CA GLY A 682 25.42 -7.69 -64.39
C GLY A 682 25.69 -9.04 -63.73
N ILE A 683 26.45 -9.08 -62.63
CA ILE A 683 26.72 -10.29 -61.85
C ILE A 683 25.72 -10.38 -60.69
N ASP A 684 25.02 -11.51 -60.59
CA ASP A 684 24.13 -11.83 -59.47
C ASP A 684 24.94 -11.96 -58.17
N MET A 685 24.59 -11.14 -57.18
CA MET A 685 25.11 -11.22 -55.82
C MET A 685 24.17 -12.07 -54.95
N GLU A 686 24.26 -11.87 -53.64
CA GLU A 686 23.47 -12.56 -52.63
C GLU A 686 21.95 -12.34 -52.79
N ARG A 687 21.19 -13.29 -52.24
CA ARG A 687 19.72 -13.29 -52.20
C ARG A 687 19.28 -13.16 -50.74
N PHE A 688 18.38 -12.22 -50.46
CA PHE A 688 17.84 -12.00 -49.13
C PHE A 688 16.34 -12.27 -49.13
N GLN A 689 15.88 -13.08 -48.18
CA GLN A 689 14.45 -13.33 -47.97
C GLN A 689 13.92 -12.34 -46.94
N LEU A 690 12.90 -11.58 -47.34
CA LEU A 690 12.29 -10.53 -46.56
C LEU A 690 10.85 -10.92 -46.22
N HIS A 691 10.55 -11.05 -44.93
CA HIS A 691 9.20 -11.27 -44.45
C HIS A 691 8.55 -9.93 -44.10
N TYR A 692 7.33 -9.71 -44.55
CA TYR A 692 6.56 -8.52 -44.24
C TYR A 692 6.24 -8.41 -42.74
N GLN A 693 6.05 -9.56 -42.06
CA GLN A 693 5.86 -9.60 -40.61
C GLN A 693 7.09 -9.09 -39.85
N ASP A 694 8.30 -9.46 -40.26
CA ASP A 694 9.54 -8.97 -39.66
C ASP A 694 9.66 -7.45 -39.80
N LEU A 695 9.25 -6.88 -40.95
CA LEU A 695 9.23 -5.43 -41.14
C LEU A 695 8.22 -4.71 -40.22
N LEU A 696 7.03 -5.28 -40.04
CA LEU A 696 6.03 -4.73 -39.11
C LEU A 696 6.49 -4.84 -37.65
N GLN A 697 7.15 -5.94 -37.28
CA GLN A 697 7.74 -6.11 -35.97
C GLN A 697 8.86 -5.08 -35.73
N LEU A 698 9.75 -4.87 -36.71
CA LEU A 698 10.78 -3.85 -36.63
C LEU A 698 10.19 -2.42 -36.52
N GLN A 699 9.08 -2.15 -37.19
CA GLN A 699 8.33 -0.89 -37.03
C GLN A 699 7.76 -0.75 -35.61
N TYR A 700 7.17 -1.81 -35.03
CA TYR A 700 6.65 -1.82 -33.67
C TYR A 700 7.76 -1.65 -32.62
N GLU A 701 8.93 -2.26 -32.83
CA GLU A 701 10.13 -2.12 -32.00
C GLU A 701 10.81 -0.74 -32.16
N GLY A 702 10.29 0.15 -33.01
CA GLY A 702 10.81 1.50 -33.24
C GLY A 702 12.10 1.54 -34.07
N VAL A 703 12.47 0.43 -34.73
CA VAL A 703 13.71 0.32 -35.50
C VAL A 703 13.49 0.87 -36.91
N ALA A 704 13.95 2.10 -37.14
CA ALA A 704 13.79 2.79 -38.41
C ALA A 704 14.72 2.28 -39.54
N VAL A 705 15.81 1.57 -39.20
CA VAL A 705 16.83 1.12 -40.16
C VAL A 705 17.15 -0.36 -39.99
N MET A 706 17.04 -1.12 -41.08
CA MET A 706 17.37 -2.54 -41.15
C MET A 706 18.59 -2.73 -42.06
N LYS A 707 19.47 -3.68 -41.72
CA LYS A 707 20.54 -4.12 -42.61
C LYS A 707 20.03 -5.25 -43.51
N MET A 708 20.14 -5.08 -44.82
CA MET A 708 19.98 -6.15 -45.81
C MET A 708 21.36 -6.60 -46.31
N PHE A 709 21.54 -7.90 -46.55
CA PHE A 709 22.80 -8.49 -47.04
C PHE A 709 24.04 -8.19 -46.17
N ASP A 710 23.83 -7.91 -44.87
CA ASP A 710 24.84 -7.46 -43.90
C ASP A 710 25.67 -6.21 -44.29
N LYS A 711 25.36 -5.58 -45.43
CA LYS A 711 26.13 -4.47 -46.01
C LYS A 711 25.28 -3.27 -46.43
N ALA A 712 23.98 -3.46 -46.71
CA ALA A 712 23.09 -2.38 -47.14
C ALA A 712 22.16 -1.92 -46.01
N LYS A 713 22.17 -0.64 -45.65
CA LYS A 713 21.23 -0.06 -44.67
C LYS A 713 19.99 0.46 -45.39
N VAL A 714 18.81 0.01 -44.96
CA VAL A 714 17.51 0.33 -45.58
C VAL A 714 16.56 0.88 -44.53
N ASN A 715 15.83 1.93 -44.85
CA ASN A 715 14.81 2.50 -43.99
C ASN A 715 13.54 1.62 -44.00
N VAL A 716 13.17 1.08 -42.83
CA VAL A 716 12.06 0.12 -42.66
C VAL A 716 10.72 0.76 -43.01
N ASN A 717 10.46 1.99 -42.55
CA ASN A 717 9.19 2.68 -42.79
C ASN A 717 8.98 3.02 -44.26
N LEU A 718 10.04 3.50 -44.93
CA LEU A 718 9.98 3.84 -46.35
C LEU A 718 9.97 2.60 -47.25
N LEU A 719 10.59 1.50 -46.82
CA LEU A 719 10.50 0.21 -47.49
C LEU A 719 9.07 -0.37 -47.40
N ILE A 720 8.45 -0.35 -46.22
CA ILE A 720 7.04 -0.72 -46.03
C ILE A 720 6.15 0.13 -46.93
N PHE A 721 6.36 1.45 -46.97
CA PHE A 721 5.61 2.34 -47.85
C PHE A 721 5.80 2.01 -49.34
N LEU A 722 7.03 1.70 -49.77
CA LEU A 722 7.33 1.34 -51.16
C LEU A 722 6.69 0.01 -51.56
N LEU A 723 6.75 -0.99 -50.68
CA LEU A 723 6.07 -2.27 -50.87
C LEU A 723 4.55 -2.05 -50.93
N ASN A 724 3.99 -1.28 -49.99
CA ASN A 724 2.57 -0.92 -49.94
C ASN A 724 2.09 -0.21 -51.20
N LYS A 725 2.87 0.75 -51.71
CA LYS A 725 2.51 1.50 -52.92
C LYS A 725 2.61 0.68 -54.21
N LYS A 726 3.49 -0.32 -54.28
CA LYS A 726 3.79 -1.03 -55.54
C LYS A 726 3.18 -2.42 -55.64
N PHE A 727 3.05 -3.12 -54.53
CA PHE A 727 2.48 -4.47 -54.47
C PHE A 727 1.11 -4.53 -53.81
N PHE A 728 0.76 -3.56 -52.95
CA PHE A 728 -0.50 -3.61 -52.17
C PHE A 728 -1.51 -2.50 -52.52
N LYS A 729 -1.15 -1.47 -53.29
CA LYS A 729 -2.06 -0.48 -53.89
C LYS A 729 -2.20 -0.74 -55.39
N LYS A 730 -3.17 -1.57 -55.73
CA LYS A 730 -4.05 -1.37 -56.90
C LYS A 730 -5.46 -1.71 -56.51
#